data_AF-A0A6V2QCD2-F1
#
_entry.id   AF-A0A6V2QCD2-F1
#
_cell.length_a   1.000
_cell.length_b   1.000
_cell.length_c   1.000
_cell.angle_alpha   90.00
_cell.angle_beta   90.00
_cell.angle_gamma   90.00
#
_symmetry.space_group_name_H-M   'P 1'
#
loop_
_entity.id
_entity.type
_entity.pdbx_description
1 polymer ?
#
loop_
_entity_poly.entity_id
_entity_poly.type
_entity_poly.pdbx_seq_one_letter_code
_entity_poly.pdbx_strand_id
1 'polypeptide(L)'
;MASSAIAGALLNATFDERGLASLVLLATASVLNVEGDAFALSLNGTSTILSSSLPVPTRTFDAHGQPTYRYSAAGDLTVHVAYSVTDAFVSKQLTVSSARHAHNVTNVTLFAGARLLLDGAAPAESVVARSPAGLRDFALFARWSTTGALITARNPFLTATPHGGGGVTLSYEPMMPVAPAAPFSADRAHIGLHLLTQRKMAPPAQPLDEAEHAAMQRCVRAAIAAPQRASSVKINVGWCENDFQIDISTAAGRAEYKRIIDRAASLGIESILFAPRNSDVSSIGNGTDAWGWEQVLWFGMGERLRMGLWAPGDPLPASLTEMLDYFRLRGVRPVAYVYPILAFLAGTLPGGASPPWVVHGTYSSSDLATKRLGLGPMRSDLASPALQQWLPKTMRRFADQTGAGGFSFDYTYFEQGSPGGRPWRSQYAQWSGWRAILAALQQPKACAGRQCVVDNRQANHAWGPWMWAEGGTYAEPLQSDEQPGSWMFYEADLKTDRLSANRQRETAWSYRVQSFAPAEVVPGFALHQTDRDVSPAQKNVTAGPGCPRGGGTGRCAELSRRRDFDLLGYRYSLLSAVGTGGANLVLNMLPARDEGEFAAFPAEDVAFFRQWLEWADRSRDLVASTRVLPSTSRPAAGSLDGVSLLRQDGSCTGAIFAFSPTATPLNLSLALDASLGCSPPHPSSGVPGLLLLRQIGSSDRSEPAGGWARQLLRAGDALALTVPPTTALALELEPFDGASLVAPLVLGAAAGAASLSADGALSLSRVVGEQGAAAELTVLLPPHGPGAVSRATLNGKVVRFDALPPLDGRPPAVRIRGAWAGERFGRAHEIVAAGGFSGGRWTGTFSVPAAVLEQLAARNRSYDLSYDLDPNSNDEANVPWLAPGRLLIWAKYKPLLNDSFNAAGSIDGTPLLMRKAYNTIAPSRARFIGHWADVTRLIKPGVQQTLALQLPPGLKPQGVHFENVESLLSDEAALLQGTEELPHLRTPRGVEEAT
;
A
#
# COMPACT_ATOMS: atom_id res chain seq x y z
N MET A 1 -10.28 47.47 22.11
CA MET A 1 -10.02 47.24 20.67
C MET A 1 -10.86 46.05 20.24
N ALA A 2 -11.53 46.12 19.08
CA ALA A 2 -12.56 45.17 18.68
C ALA A 2 -11.97 43.77 18.36
N SER A 3 -12.70 42.71 18.75
CA SER A 3 -12.44 41.35 18.28
C SER A 3 -12.60 41.29 16.75
N SER A 4 -11.84 40.41 16.09
CA SER A 4 -12.03 40.16 14.66
C SER A 4 -12.44 38.71 14.43
N ALA A 5 -13.49 38.51 13.65
CA ALA A 5 -13.91 37.19 13.19
C ALA A 5 -13.35 36.93 11.78
N ILE A 6 -12.86 35.71 11.55
CA ILE A 6 -12.46 35.22 10.23
C ILE A 6 -13.28 33.98 9.95
N ALA A 7 -13.96 33.97 8.80
CA ALA A 7 -14.84 32.89 8.39
C ALA A 7 -14.09 31.82 7.59
N GLY A 8 -14.44 30.56 7.83
CA GLY A 8 -14.09 29.40 7.01
C GLY A 8 -15.36 28.60 6.66
N ALA A 9 -15.23 27.54 5.86
CA ALA A 9 -16.40 26.77 5.42
C ALA A 9 -17.06 25.92 6.52
N LEU A 10 -16.31 25.38 7.48
CA LEU A 10 -16.87 24.56 8.58
C LEU A 10 -16.82 25.28 9.93
N LEU A 11 -15.89 26.24 10.10
CA LEU A 11 -15.75 26.98 11.33
C LEU A 11 -15.45 28.45 11.11
N ASN A 12 -15.82 29.27 12.10
CA ASN A 12 -15.38 30.66 12.22
C ASN A 12 -14.46 30.79 13.42
N ALA A 13 -13.43 31.63 13.32
CA ALA A 13 -12.50 31.88 14.40
C ALA A 13 -12.55 33.35 14.83
N THR A 14 -12.57 33.57 16.15
CA THR A 14 -12.49 34.91 16.74
C THR A 14 -11.18 35.08 17.48
N PHE A 15 -10.57 36.26 17.31
CA PHE A 15 -9.27 36.59 17.87
C PHE A 15 -9.33 37.85 18.74
N ASP A 16 -8.70 37.80 19.91
CA ASP A 16 -8.66 38.89 20.89
C ASP A 16 -7.31 39.66 20.83
N GLU A 17 -6.96 40.37 21.90
CA GLU A 17 -5.71 41.13 22.00
C GLU A 17 -4.44 40.26 22.15
N ARG A 18 -4.58 38.96 22.44
CA ARG A 18 -3.44 38.05 22.71
C ARG A 18 -3.41 36.80 21.82
N GLY A 19 -4.51 36.40 21.20
CA GLY A 19 -4.50 35.25 20.29
C GLY A 19 -5.90 34.77 19.90
N LEU A 20 -6.02 33.45 19.71
CA LEU A 20 -7.29 32.78 19.44
C LEU A 20 -8.17 32.81 20.70
N ALA A 21 -9.38 33.33 20.56
CA ALA A 21 -10.35 33.44 21.65
C ALA A 21 -11.47 32.41 21.55
N SER A 22 -11.98 32.16 20.33
CA SER A 22 -13.01 31.14 20.14
C SER A 22 -13.06 30.57 18.72
N LEU A 23 -13.66 29.38 18.61
CA LEU A 23 -14.04 28.72 17.37
C LEU A 23 -15.55 28.45 17.39
N VAL A 24 -16.25 28.76 16.31
CA VAL A 24 -17.67 28.43 16.14
C VAL A 24 -17.79 27.32 15.11
N LEU A 25 -18.37 26.19 15.48
CA LEU A 25 -18.69 25.12 14.53
C LEU A 25 -19.99 25.50 13.80
N LEU A 26 -19.93 25.75 12.50
CA LEU A 26 -21.07 26.29 11.75
C LEU A 26 -22.27 25.34 11.69
N ALA A 27 -22.02 24.03 11.71
CA ALA A 27 -23.07 23.02 11.62
C ALA A 27 -24.03 23.01 12.83
N THR A 28 -23.57 23.44 14.01
CA THR A 28 -24.37 23.42 15.26
C THR A 28 -24.43 24.77 15.95
N ALA A 29 -23.69 25.77 15.47
CA ALA A 29 -23.42 27.04 16.15
C ALA A 29 -22.77 26.89 17.54
N SER A 30 -22.21 25.72 17.86
CA SER A 30 -21.50 25.50 19.13
C SER A 30 -20.22 26.33 19.18
N VAL A 31 -19.95 26.94 20.32
CA VAL A 31 -18.82 27.85 20.51
C VAL A 31 -17.79 27.22 21.44
N LEU A 32 -16.61 26.92 20.90
CA LEU A 32 -15.46 26.56 21.71
C LEU A 32 -14.71 27.82 22.12
N ASN A 33 -14.76 28.15 23.41
CA ASN A 33 -13.90 29.17 24.00
C ASN A 33 -12.52 28.59 24.27
N VAL A 34 -11.48 29.32 23.86
CA VAL A 34 -10.07 29.02 24.09
C VAL A 34 -9.54 30.04 25.08
N GLU A 35 -9.59 29.72 26.37
CA GLU A 35 -9.12 30.61 27.42
C GLU A 35 -7.60 30.43 27.59
N GLY A 36 -6.85 31.54 27.51
CA GLY A 36 -5.41 31.52 27.74
C GLY A 36 -4.62 30.84 26.61
N ASP A 37 -4.77 31.32 25.37
CA ASP A 37 -3.97 30.91 24.19
C ASP A 37 -2.48 31.34 24.28
N ALA A 38 -1.83 30.97 25.38
CA ALA A 38 -0.45 31.28 25.68
C ALA A 38 0.51 30.29 24.99
N PHE A 39 1.70 30.77 24.63
CA PHE A 39 2.87 29.95 24.34
C PHE A 39 3.92 30.07 25.45
N ALA A 40 4.83 29.11 25.52
CA ALA A 40 6.07 29.18 26.31
C ALA A 40 7.30 28.72 25.51
N LEU A 41 8.47 29.29 25.81
CA LEU A 41 9.76 28.96 25.21
C LEU A 41 10.80 28.77 26.30
N SER A 42 11.48 27.62 26.33
CA SER A 42 12.66 27.45 27.17
C SER A 42 13.92 27.65 26.35
N LEU A 43 14.85 28.46 26.88
CA LEU A 43 16.10 28.84 26.23
C LEU A 43 17.29 28.43 27.10
N ASN A 44 18.31 27.90 26.43
CA ASN A 44 19.58 27.49 27.02
C ASN A 44 19.42 26.51 28.21
N GLY A 45 18.28 25.82 28.31
CA GLY A 45 17.97 24.85 29.36
C GLY A 45 17.62 25.42 30.73
N THR A 46 17.59 26.74 30.91
CA THR A 46 17.45 27.37 32.25
C THR A 46 16.44 28.51 32.31
N SER A 47 16.25 29.26 31.22
CA SER A 47 15.32 30.39 31.17
C SER A 47 14.05 30.02 30.44
N THR A 48 12.88 30.40 30.97
CA THR A 48 11.58 30.16 30.31
C THR A 48 10.82 31.47 30.14
N ILE A 49 10.37 31.72 28.92
CA ILE A 49 9.52 32.85 28.56
C ILE A 49 8.09 32.33 28.45
N LEU A 50 7.16 32.94 29.18
CA LEU A 50 5.73 32.66 29.10
C LEU A 50 5.01 33.88 28.53
N SER A 51 4.27 33.72 27.43
CA SER A 51 3.59 34.85 26.77
C SER A 51 2.60 35.61 27.64
N SER A 52 2.00 34.97 28.64
CA SER A 52 1.08 35.64 29.57
C SER A 52 1.79 36.58 30.56
N SER A 53 3.09 36.42 30.80
CA SER A 53 3.88 37.35 31.60
C SER A 53 4.51 38.49 30.78
N LEU A 54 4.33 38.47 29.45
CA LEU A 54 4.81 39.53 28.56
C LEU A 54 3.77 40.66 28.42
N PRO A 55 4.22 41.88 28.05
CA PRO A 55 3.33 42.96 27.65
C PRO A 55 2.37 42.53 26.54
N VAL A 56 1.23 43.22 26.42
CA VAL A 56 0.25 42.98 25.34
C VAL A 56 0.98 43.11 23.99
N PRO A 57 0.86 42.11 23.10
CA PRO A 57 1.56 42.12 21.82
C PRO A 57 1.02 43.21 20.89
N THR A 58 1.84 43.62 19.94
CA THR A 58 1.34 44.41 18.80
C THR A 58 0.64 43.45 17.84
N ARG A 59 -0.64 43.73 17.54
CA ARG A 59 -1.45 42.95 16.63
C ARG A 59 -1.49 43.58 15.24
N THR A 60 -1.21 42.78 14.22
CA THR A 60 -1.25 43.15 12.80
C THR A 60 -1.99 42.08 12.00
N PHE A 61 -2.23 42.32 10.71
CA PHE A 61 -2.78 41.34 9.79
C PHE A 61 -1.81 41.13 8.64
N ASP A 62 -1.70 39.89 8.16
CA ASP A 62 -0.93 39.59 6.96
C ASP A 62 -1.69 40.03 5.68
N ALA A 63 -1.07 39.81 4.52
CA ALA A 63 -1.65 40.18 3.23
C ALA A 63 -2.98 39.45 2.91
N HIS A 64 -3.29 38.36 3.62
CA HIS A 64 -4.52 37.58 3.47
C HIS A 64 -5.53 37.88 4.59
N GLY A 65 -5.31 38.92 5.39
CA GLY A 65 -6.18 39.29 6.49
C GLY A 65 -6.10 38.35 7.69
N GLN A 66 -5.05 37.52 7.79
CA GLN A 66 -4.85 36.61 8.92
C GLN A 66 -4.11 37.33 10.07
N PRO A 67 -4.47 37.08 11.34
CA PRO A 67 -3.92 37.84 12.45
C PRO A 67 -2.52 37.37 12.80
N THR A 68 -1.68 38.35 13.10
CA THR A 68 -0.30 38.17 13.54
C THR A 68 -0.05 38.99 14.80
N TYR A 69 0.69 38.42 15.74
CA TYR A 69 0.98 39.03 17.04
C TYR A 69 2.49 39.09 17.25
N ARG A 70 3.00 40.28 17.58
CA ARG A 70 4.42 40.51 17.86
C ARG A 70 4.61 40.73 19.35
N TYR A 71 5.26 39.78 20.00
CA TYR A 71 5.67 39.84 21.40
C TYR A 71 7.12 40.28 21.51
N SER A 72 7.37 41.28 22.36
CA SER A 72 8.73 41.67 22.76
C SER A 72 9.06 40.98 24.08
N ALA A 73 10.04 40.07 24.06
CA ALA A 73 10.50 39.38 25.26
C ALA A 73 11.77 40.05 25.81
N ALA A 74 12.05 39.84 27.10
CA ALA A 74 13.28 40.34 27.71
C ALA A 74 14.52 39.73 27.02
N GLY A 75 15.60 40.51 26.94
CA GLY A 75 16.91 39.99 26.53
C GLY A 75 17.17 39.88 25.03
N ASP A 76 16.54 40.74 24.20
CA ASP A 76 16.73 40.92 22.74
C ASP A 76 15.86 40.07 21.79
N LEU A 77 14.92 39.32 22.35
CA LEU A 77 14.10 38.39 21.59
C LEU A 77 12.76 39.00 21.17
N THR A 78 12.37 38.69 19.94
CA THR A 78 11.02 38.92 19.42
C THR A 78 10.38 37.59 19.07
N VAL A 79 9.13 37.38 19.49
CA VAL A 79 8.33 36.22 19.08
C VAL A 79 7.16 36.70 18.24
N HIS A 80 7.10 36.24 17.00
CA HIS A 80 5.96 36.43 16.11
C HIS A 80 5.05 35.21 16.19
N VAL A 81 3.78 35.42 16.48
CA VAL A 81 2.74 34.39 16.44
C VAL A 81 1.85 34.67 15.24
N ALA A 82 1.83 33.76 14.28
CA ALA A 82 0.97 33.87 13.10
C ALA A 82 -0.15 32.83 13.19
N TYR A 83 -1.37 33.25 12.92
CA TYR A 83 -2.50 32.35 12.76
C TYR A 83 -2.91 32.25 11.29
N SER A 84 -3.49 31.12 10.91
CA SER A 84 -4.16 30.98 9.62
C SER A 84 -5.43 30.16 9.78
N VAL A 85 -6.56 30.71 9.37
CA VAL A 85 -7.85 30.01 9.38
C VAL A 85 -8.02 29.26 8.06
N THR A 86 -8.30 27.96 8.15
CA THR A 86 -8.71 27.12 7.01
C THR A 86 -10.18 26.77 7.17
N ASP A 87 -10.72 26.01 6.22
CA ASP A 87 -12.10 25.54 6.30
C ASP A 87 -12.39 24.68 7.54
N ALA A 88 -11.40 23.96 8.07
CA ALA A 88 -11.63 22.92 9.09
C ALA A 88 -10.85 23.11 10.41
N PHE A 89 -9.84 24.00 10.44
CA PHE A 89 -9.01 24.24 11.61
C PHE A 89 -8.34 25.61 11.55
N VAL A 90 -7.93 26.11 12.71
CA VAL A 90 -7.03 27.25 12.86
C VAL A 90 -5.63 26.73 13.13
N SER A 91 -4.66 27.25 12.37
CA SER A 91 -3.26 26.99 12.62
C SER A 91 -2.62 28.09 13.46
N LYS A 92 -1.63 27.73 14.29
CA LYS A 92 -0.77 28.65 15.06
C LYS A 92 0.70 28.32 14.79
N GLN A 93 1.52 29.31 14.49
CA GLN A 93 2.97 29.14 14.29
C GLN A 93 3.75 30.23 15.02
N LEU A 94 4.84 29.83 15.68
CA LEU A 94 5.77 30.72 16.37
C LEU A 94 7.02 30.91 15.51
N THR A 95 7.46 32.15 15.33
CA THR A 95 8.78 32.49 14.79
C THR A 95 9.54 33.33 15.80
N VAL A 96 10.66 32.82 16.27
CA VAL A 96 11.53 33.44 17.27
C VAL A 96 12.72 34.05 16.56
N SER A 97 12.99 35.32 16.84
CA SER A 97 14.14 36.06 16.32
C SER A 97 14.89 36.70 17.48
N SER A 98 16.21 36.76 17.39
CA SER A 98 17.04 37.56 18.29
C SER A 98 17.61 38.75 17.52
N ALA A 99 17.79 39.89 18.18
CA ALA A 99 18.45 41.04 17.57
C ALA A 99 19.98 41.03 17.75
N ARG A 100 20.52 40.37 18.77
CA ARG A 100 21.96 40.49 19.11
C ARG A 100 22.65 39.17 19.43
N HIS A 101 22.01 38.27 20.19
CA HIS A 101 22.66 37.06 20.72
C HIS A 101 22.13 35.77 20.09
N ALA A 102 22.97 34.74 20.05
CA ALA A 102 22.51 33.40 19.76
C ALA A 102 21.93 32.76 21.04
N HIS A 103 20.78 32.11 20.91
CA HIS A 103 20.14 31.33 21.97
C HIS A 103 19.83 29.93 21.46
N ASN A 104 19.77 28.94 22.33
CA ASN A 104 19.31 27.60 21.99
C ASN A 104 17.88 27.38 22.50
N VAL A 105 16.92 27.14 21.61
CA VAL A 105 15.55 26.81 21.96
C VAL A 105 15.50 25.34 22.37
N THR A 106 15.37 25.08 23.66
CA THR A 106 15.39 23.72 24.22
C THR A 106 13.99 23.12 24.32
N ASN A 107 12.95 23.93 24.54
CA ASN A 107 11.56 23.51 24.53
C ASN A 107 10.68 24.59 23.89
N VAL A 108 9.67 24.14 23.14
CA VAL A 108 8.60 24.97 22.61
C VAL A 108 7.27 24.42 23.10
N THR A 109 6.46 25.27 23.70
CA THR A 109 5.08 24.97 24.07
C THR A 109 4.14 25.88 23.28
N LEU A 110 3.39 25.30 22.35
CA LEU A 110 2.49 26.01 21.42
C LEU A 110 1.20 26.46 22.12
N PHE A 111 0.67 25.62 23.00
CA PHE A 111 -0.43 25.92 23.92
C PHE A 111 0.04 25.61 25.33
N ALA A 112 0.18 26.63 26.17
CA ALA A 112 0.72 26.54 27.52
C ALA A 112 -0.41 26.56 28.56
N GLY A 113 -1.13 25.44 28.69
CA GLY A 113 -2.23 25.30 29.64
C GLY A 113 -3.52 26.01 29.19
N ALA A 114 -3.77 26.11 27.88
CA ALA A 114 -5.00 26.69 27.34
C ALA A 114 -6.22 25.88 27.83
N ARG A 115 -7.32 26.54 28.20
CA ARG A 115 -8.54 25.87 28.66
C ARG A 115 -9.60 25.87 27.55
N LEU A 116 -10.08 24.69 27.21
CA LEU A 116 -11.08 24.49 26.15
C LEU A 116 -12.46 24.30 26.78
N LEU A 117 -13.40 25.19 26.47
CA LEU A 117 -14.77 25.13 26.97
C LEU A 117 -15.76 25.22 25.81
N LEU A 118 -16.55 24.18 25.59
CA LEU A 118 -17.64 24.21 24.62
C LEU A 118 -18.90 24.73 25.30
N ASP A 119 -19.41 25.87 24.84
CA ASP A 119 -20.60 26.53 25.39
C ASP A 119 -20.50 26.73 26.92
N GLY A 120 -19.28 26.98 27.41
CA GLY A 120 -18.96 27.18 28.83
C GLY A 120 -18.65 25.91 29.63
N ALA A 121 -18.81 24.71 29.05
CA ALA A 121 -18.56 23.44 29.72
C ALA A 121 -17.18 22.85 29.38
N ALA A 122 -16.49 22.31 30.38
CA ALA A 122 -15.28 21.52 30.18
C ALA A 122 -15.60 20.19 29.44
N PRO A 123 -14.63 19.61 28.71
CA PRO A 123 -14.83 18.32 28.07
C PRO A 123 -15.07 17.23 29.11
N ALA A 124 -15.95 16.29 28.78
CA ALA A 124 -16.24 15.12 29.60
C ALA A 124 -15.06 14.13 29.62
N GLU A 125 -14.30 14.06 28.52
CA GLU A 125 -13.15 13.18 28.36
C GLU A 125 -12.10 13.87 27.47
N SER A 126 -10.82 13.53 27.68
CA SER A 126 -9.76 13.86 26.73
C SER A 126 -8.92 12.62 26.42
N VAL A 127 -8.65 12.38 25.14
CA VAL A 127 -7.88 11.22 24.66
C VAL A 127 -6.67 11.69 23.89
N VAL A 128 -5.50 11.13 24.20
CA VAL A 128 -4.26 11.37 23.48
C VAL A 128 -4.03 10.22 22.50
N ALA A 129 -4.01 10.52 21.21
CA ALA A 129 -3.65 9.57 20.17
C ALA A 129 -2.13 9.46 20.07
N ARG A 130 -1.58 8.26 20.23
CA ARG A 130 -0.13 8.00 20.29
C ARG A 130 0.39 7.25 19.08
N SER A 131 1.68 7.37 18.79
CA SER A 131 2.30 6.58 17.73
C SER A 131 2.43 5.10 18.11
N PRO A 132 2.07 4.16 17.21
CA PRO A 132 2.36 2.74 17.41
C PRO A 132 3.82 2.36 17.15
N ALA A 133 4.61 3.25 16.53
CA ALA A 133 5.97 2.98 16.04
C ALA A 133 7.09 3.60 16.91
N GLY A 134 6.80 3.91 18.18
CA GLY A 134 7.80 4.43 19.13
C GLY A 134 8.10 5.94 19.02
N LEU A 135 7.35 6.69 18.20
CA LEU A 135 7.32 8.15 18.28
C LEU A 135 6.49 8.61 19.50
N ARG A 136 6.35 9.93 19.70
CA ARG A 136 5.51 10.49 20.77
C ARG A 136 4.03 10.56 20.35
N ASP A 137 3.33 11.63 20.71
CA ASP A 137 1.91 11.80 20.49
C ASP A 137 1.62 12.32 19.07
N PHE A 138 0.47 11.96 18.51
CA PHE A 138 -0.03 12.54 17.26
C PHE A 138 -0.96 13.72 17.53
N ALA A 139 -1.88 13.57 18.48
CA ALA A 139 -2.94 14.54 18.73
C ALA A 139 -3.57 14.35 20.11
N LEU A 140 -4.25 15.38 20.59
CA LEU A 140 -5.18 15.34 21.70
C LEU A 140 -6.60 15.65 21.20
N PHE A 141 -7.56 14.87 21.65
CA PHE A 141 -8.98 15.04 21.38
C PHE A 141 -9.72 15.35 22.67
N ALA A 142 -10.42 16.48 22.72
CA ALA A 142 -11.32 16.83 23.82
C ALA A 142 -12.77 16.55 23.40
N ARG A 143 -13.53 15.83 24.24
CA ARG A 143 -14.86 15.29 23.90
C ARG A 143 -15.95 15.90 24.77
N TRP A 144 -17.02 16.34 24.12
CA TRP A 144 -18.32 16.62 24.71
C TRP A 144 -19.34 15.59 24.21
N SER A 145 -20.63 15.78 24.51
CA SER A 145 -21.69 14.83 24.15
C SER A 145 -21.75 14.53 22.65
N THR A 146 -21.74 15.56 21.82
CA THR A 146 -21.91 15.45 20.35
C THR A 146 -20.78 16.11 19.56
N THR A 147 -19.92 16.87 20.23
CA THR A 147 -18.86 17.67 19.60
C THR A 147 -17.51 17.28 20.17
N GLY A 148 -16.49 17.27 19.31
CA GLY A 148 -15.10 17.09 19.68
C GLY A 148 -14.22 18.23 19.19
N ALA A 149 -13.10 18.45 19.88
CA ALA A 149 -12.03 19.34 19.44
C ALA A 149 -10.73 18.53 19.24
N LEU A 150 -10.04 18.78 18.13
CA LEU A 150 -8.72 18.24 17.83
C LEU A 150 -7.66 19.30 18.13
N ILE A 151 -6.55 18.91 18.77
CA ILE A 151 -5.33 19.71 18.91
C ILE A 151 -4.12 18.86 18.53
N THR A 152 -3.27 19.38 17.64
CA THR A 152 -2.07 18.69 17.14
C THR A 152 -1.00 19.69 16.68
N ALA A 153 0.21 19.20 16.36
CA ALA A 153 1.23 19.94 15.63
C ALA A 153 1.85 19.06 14.54
N ARG A 154 2.37 19.68 13.48
CA ARG A 154 3.08 19.00 12.37
C ARG A 154 4.46 18.48 12.81
N ASN A 155 4.49 17.62 13.81
CA ASN A 155 5.70 17.24 14.53
C ASN A 155 5.58 15.80 15.09
N PRO A 156 6.52 14.89 14.79
CA PRO A 156 6.50 13.52 15.32
C PRO A 156 7.06 13.37 16.74
N PHE A 157 7.64 14.42 17.31
CA PHE A 157 8.19 14.49 18.67
C PHE A 157 7.26 15.24 19.65
N LEU A 158 5.99 15.37 19.27
CA LEU A 158 4.97 16.11 20.01
C LEU A 158 4.61 15.43 21.33
N THR A 159 4.46 16.23 22.37
CA THR A 159 3.86 15.82 23.65
C THR A 159 2.57 16.60 23.86
N ALA A 160 1.48 15.87 24.06
CA ALA A 160 0.16 16.44 24.31
C ALA A 160 -0.36 15.97 25.67
N THR A 161 -0.60 16.94 26.57
CA THR A 161 -0.99 16.66 27.95
C THR A 161 -2.35 17.30 28.25
N PRO A 162 -3.39 16.49 28.53
CA PRO A 162 -4.65 16.99 29.09
C PRO A 162 -4.48 17.31 30.58
N HIS A 163 -5.20 18.32 31.05
CA HIS A 163 -5.30 18.73 32.46
C HIS A 163 -6.76 18.79 32.88
N GLY A 164 -7.00 18.84 34.19
CA GLY A 164 -8.35 18.99 34.74
C GLY A 164 -9.06 20.25 34.22
N GLY A 165 -10.40 20.18 34.10
CA GLY A 165 -11.23 21.32 33.71
C GLY A 165 -11.06 21.77 32.25
N GLY A 166 -10.56 20.90 31.36
CA GLY A 166 -10.38 21.20 29.94
C GLY A 166 -9.06 21.88 29.59
N GLY A 167 -8.11 21.92 30.52
CA GLY A 167 -6.77 22.45 30.25
C GLY A 167 -5.98 21.54 29.29
N VAL A 168 -5.18 22.12 28.40
CA VAL A 168 -4.33 21.39 27.46
C VAL A 168 -2.95 22.03 27.34
N THR A 169 -1.92 21.18 27.25
CA THR A 169 -0.55 21.58 26.92
C THR A 169 -0.07 20.84 25.68
N LEU A 170 0.52 21.58 24.74
CA LEU A 170 1.11 21.02 23.52
C LEU A 170 2.55 21.49 23.38
N SER A 171 3.53 20.59 23.44
CA SER A 171 4.95 20.95 23.44
C SER A 171 5.85 19.93 22.73
N TYR A 172 7.08 20.33 22.41
CA TYR A 172 8.16 19.45 21.95
C TYR A 172 9.53 20.11 22.18
N GLU A 173 10.60 19.33 22.04
CA GLU A 173 11.98 19.74 22.34
C GLU A 173 12.82 19.85 21.06
N PRO A 174 12.88 21.03 20.39
CA PRO A 174 13.61 21.16 19.14
C PRO A 174 15.12 21.06 19.32
N MET A 175 15.66 21.65 20.40
CA MET A 175 17.10 21.79 20.64
C MET A 175 17.82 22.48 19.45
N MET A 176 17.24 23.58 18.98
CA MET A 176 17.73 24.32 17.80
C MET A 176 18.14 25.74 18.14
N PRO A 177 19.20 26.27 17.49
CA PRO A 177 19.65 27.64 17.71
C PRO A 177 18.71 28.66 17.05
N VAL A 178 18.61 29.84 17.66
CA VAL A 178 18.14 31.09 17.06
C VAL A 178 19.27 32.11 17.14
N ALA A 179 19.51 32.86 16.07
CA ALA A 179 20.57 33.87 15.99
C ALA A 179 20.12 35.10 15.17
N PRO A 180 20.84 36.23 15.20
CA PRO A 180 20.39 37.47 14.54
C PRO A 180 20.02 37.37 13.06
N ALA A 181 20.71 36.51 12.31
CA ALA A 181 20.45 36.27 10.88
C ALA A 181 19.71 34.94 10.61
N ALA A 182 19.32 34.20 11.64
CA ALA A 182 18.74 32.87 11.55
C ALA A 182 17.61 32.71 12.57
N PRO A 183 16.37 33.14 12.24
CA PRO A 183 15.23 32.94 13.10
C PRO A 183 14.88 31.45 13.22
N PHE A 184 14.36 31.05 14.38
CA PHE A 184 13.81 29.72 14.59
C PHE A 184 12.30 29.76 14.36
N SER A 185 11.78 28.86 13.52
CA SER A 185 10.32 28.69 13.34
C SER A 185 9.88 27.37 13.92
N ALA A 186 8.90 27.42 14.82
CA ALA A 186 8.27 26.22 15.34
C ALA A 186 7.40 25.54 14.27
N ASP A 187 7.18 24.23 14.43
CA ASP A 187 6.19 23.51 13.65
C ASP A 187 4.79 24.03 13.98
N ARG A 188 3.96 24.03 12.95
CA ARG A 188 2.62 24.60 13.00
C ARG A 188 1.69 23.72 13.84
N ALA A 189 1.08 24.32 14.87
CA ALA A 189 -0.03 23.73 15.63
C ALA A 189 -1.35 23.90 14.87
N HIS A 190 -2.30 23.00 15.10
CA HIS A 190 -3.67 23.07 14.61
C HIS A 190 -4.66 22.84 15.74
N ILE A 191 -5.76 23.57 15.71
CA ILE A 191 -6.95 23.36 16.54
C ILE A 191 -8.20 23.39 15.66
N GLY A 192 -9.10 22.42 15.80
CA GLY A 192 -10.32 22.34 14.99
C GLY A 192 -11.48 21.66 15.73
N LEU A 193 -12.69 21.89 15.23
CA LEU A 193 -13.93 21.31 15.77
C LEU A 193 -14.54 20.29 14.81
N HIS A 194 -15.23 19.30 15.35
CA HIS A 194 -15.95 18.29 14.57
C HIS A 194 -17.13 17.71 15.37
N LEU A 195 -18.13 17.19 14.65
CA LEU A 195 -19.20 16.40 15.26
C LEU A 195 -18.75 14.96 15.44
N LEU A 196 -19.02 14.40 16.61
CA LEU A 196 -18.74 13.00 16.91
C LEU A 196 -19.75 12.11 16.18
N THR A 197 -19.25 11.05 15.56
CA THR A 197 -20.11 10.02 14.93
C THR A 197 -20.71 9.06 15.94
N GLN A 198 -20.15 9.01 17.16
CA GLN A 198 -20.41 8.01 18.19
C GLN A 198 -19.99 6.59 17.80
N ARG A 199 -19.28 6.44 16.66
CA ARG A 199 -18.69 5.17 16.22
C ARG A 199 -17.20 5.19 16.50
N LYS A 200 -16.73 4.19 17.24
CA LYS A 200 -15.32 4.04 17.58
C LYS A 200 -14.60 3.16 16.57
N MET A 201 -13.35 3.50 16.29
CA MET A 201 -12.44 2.66 15.52
C MET A 201 -12.26 1.31 16.21
N ALA A 202 -12.32 0.22 15.45
CA ALA A 202 -12.18 -1.13 15.99
C ALA A 202 -10.70 -1.46 16.33
N PRO A 203 -10.42 -2.24 17.40
CA PRO A 203 -9.08 -2.73 17.69
C PRO A 203 -8.45 -3.48 16.49
N PRO A 204 -7.13 -3.41 16.29
CA PRO A 204 -6.10 -2.84 17.18
C PRO A 204 -5.87 -1.33 16.97
N ALA A 205 -6.80 -0.62 16.33
CA ALA A 205 -6.76 0.85 16.32
C ALA A 205 -6.97 1.40 17.75
N GLN A 206 -6.51 2.62 17.97
CA GLN A 206 -6.87 3.35 19.20
C GLN A 206 -8.38 3.64 19.19
N PRO A 207 -9.07 3.63 20.35
CA PRO A 207 -10.53 3.79 20.44
C PRO A 207 -10.96 5.26 20.26
N LEU A 208 -10.60 5.81 19.11
CA LEU A 208 -10.99 7.14 18.64
C LEU A 208 -12.35 7.07 17.96
N ASP A 209 -13.09 8.16 17.98
CA ASP A 209 -14.26 8.34 17.11
C ASP A 209 -13.82 8.41 15.63
N GLU A 210 -14.62 7.90 14.70
CA GLU A 210 -14.34 8.02 13.26
C GLU A 210 -14.14 9.48 12.82
N ALA A 211 -14.89 10.43 13.40
CA ALA A 211 -14.73 11.86 13.09
C ALA A 211 -13.43 12.45 13.64
N GLU A 212 -12.94 11.98 14.78
CA GLU A 212 -11.64 12.36 15.35
C GLU A 212 -10.51 11.93 14.41
N HIS A 213 -10.58 10.67 13.96
CA HIS A 213 -9.64 10.13 12.99
C HIS A 213 -9.67 10.91 11.67
N ALA A 214 -10.86 11.20 11.13
CA ALA A 214 -11.03 12.00 9.93
C ALA A 214 -10.51 13.45 10.10
N ALA A 215 -10.69 14.06 11.28
CA ALA A 215 -10.18 15.40 11.57
C ALA A 215 -8.64 15.43 11.53
N MET A 216 -7.98 14.45 12.14
CA MET A 216 -6.51 14.33 12.08
C MET A 216 -6.02 14.11 10.65
N GLN A 217 -6.66 13.20 9.89
CA GLN A 217 -6.32 12.99 8.48
C GLN A 217 -6.46 14.26 7.63
N ARG A 218 -7.46 15.12 7.91
CA ARG A 218 -7.57 16.44 7.24
C ARG A 218 -6.38 17.35 7.53
N CYS A 219 -5.90 17.39 8.77
CA CYS A 219 -4.69 18.15 9.13
C CYS A 219 -3.43 17.64 8.42
N VAL A 220 -3.27 16.30 8.32
CA VAL A 220 -2.15 15.68 7.58
C VAL A 220 -2.28 15.96 6.07
N ARG A 221 -3.47 15.82 5.49
CA ARG A 221 -3.72 16.11 4.08
C ARG A 221 -3.38 17.56 3.71
N ALA A 222 -3.74 18.51 4.57
CA ALA A 222 -3.40 19.92 4.38
C ALA A 222 -1.89 20.24 4.56
N ALA A 223 -1.09 19.26 4.98
CA ALA A 223 0.36 19.37 5.06
C ALA A 223 1.08 18.73 3.84
N ILE A 224 0.36 18.05 2.94
CA ILE A 224 0.99 17.38 1.78
C ILE A 224 1.77 18.42 0.96
N ALA A 225 3.09 18.26 0.92
CA ALA A 225 3.99 19.18 0.24
C ALA A 225 4.12 18.88 -1.25
N ALA A 226 3.98 17.60 -1.63
CA ALA A 226 4.01 17.18 -3.00
C ALA A 226 2.81 17.76 -3.77
N PRO A 227 3.03 18.45 -4.91
CA PRO A 227 1.94 18.87 -5.78
C PRO A 227 1.03 17.70 -6.13
N GLN A 228 -0.29 17.92 -6.09
CA GLN A 228 -1.25 16.91 -6.51
C GLN A 228 -1.08 16.63 -8.00
N ARG A 229 -0.91 15.34 -8.33
CA ARG A 229 -0.73 14.87 -9.71
C ARG A 229 -2.07 14.47 -10.31
N ALA A 230 -2.24 14.80 -11.59
CA ALA A 230 -3.41 14.39 -12.37
C ALA A 230 -3.43 12.88 -12.63
N SER A 231 -2.25 12.26 -12.77
CA SER A 231 -2.06 10.82 -12.92
C SER A 231 -1.42 10.18 -11.68
N SER A 232 -1.58 8.87 -11.55
CA SER A 232 -0.89 8.08 -10.54
C SER A 232 0.62 8.04 -10.79
N VAL A 233 1.40 7.90 -9.73
CA VAL A 233 2.83 7.59 -9.85
C VAL A 233 2.97 6.10 -10.12
N LYS A 234 3.75 5.72 -11.13
CA LYS A 234 4.06 4.31 -11.46
C LYS A 234 5.56 4.16 -11.54
N ILE A 235 6.14 3.45 -10.59
CA ILE A 235 7.58 3.26 -10.49
C ILE A 235 7.91 1.78 -10.35
N ASN A 236 8.83 1.29 -11.18
CA ASN A 236 9.45 -0.01 -10.98
C ASN A 236 10.70 0.14 -10.09
N VAL A 237 10.87 -0.77 -9.14
CA VAL A 237 12.00 -0.82 -8.22
C VAL A 237 13.02 -1.81 -8.75
N GLY A 238 13.99 -1.33 -9.54
CA GLY A 238 14.91 -2.20 -10.28
C GLY A 238 15.71 -3.18 -9.41
N TRP A 239 16.08 -2.79 -8.19
CA TRP A 239 16.82 -3.71 -7.29
C TRP A 239 15.99 -4.93 -6.86
N CYS A 240 14.66 -4.89 -7.03
CA CYS A 240 13.78 -6.01 -6.70
C CYS A 240 13.85 -7.14 -7.71
N GLU A 241 14.27 -6.88 -8.96
CA GLU A 241 14.72 -7.94 -9.88
C GLU A 241 16.25 -8.16 -9.82
N ASN A 242 16.95 -7.57 -8.85
CA ASN A 242 18.40 -7.61 -8.69
C ASN A 242 19.18 -6.97 -9.87
N ASP A 243 18.66 -5.88 -10.44
CA ASP A 243 19.32 -5.15 -11.55
C ASP A 243 20.73 -4.63 -11.20
N PHE A 244 21.05 -4.45 -9.92
CA PHE A 244 22.40 -4.09 -9.43
C PHE A 244 23.51 -5.09 -9.77
N GLN A 245 23.15 -6.29 -10.22
CA GLN A 245 24.10 -7.26 -10.76
C GLN A 245 24.48 -6.95 -12.22
N ILE A 246 23.62 -6.24 -12.95
CA ILE A 246 23.81 -5.88 -14.36
C ILE A 246 24.90 -4.81 -14.45
N ASP A 247 25.93 -5.08 -15.26
CA ASP A 247 27.02 -4.13 -15.52
C ASP A 247 26.86 -3.43 -16.86
N ILE A 248 26.44 -2.16 -16.82
CA ILE A 248 26.20 -1.37 -18.03
C ILE A 248 27.49 -0.93 -18.74
N SER A 249 28.68 -1.14 -18.16
CA SER A 249 29.94 -0.98 -18.91
C SER A 249 30.05 -1.97 -20.07
N THR A 250 29.42 -3.15 -19.93
CA THR A 250 29.42 -4.22 -20.93
C THR A 250 28.25 -4.11 -21.90
N ALA A 251 28.44 -4.52 -23.16
CA ALA A 251 27.35 -4.57 -24.14
C ALA A 251 26.23 -5.54 -23.73
N ALA A 252 26.59 -6.68 -23.12
CA ALA A 252 25.64 -7.67 -22.64
C ALA A 252 24.77 -7.11 -21.49
N GLY A 253 25.37 -6.42 -20.52
CA GLY A 253 24.63 -5.79 -19.44
C GLY A 253 23.70 -4.67 -19.93
N ARG A 254 24.15 -3.88 -20.92
CA ARG A 254 23.27 -2.90 -21.59
C ARG A 254 22.09 -3.57 -22.31
N ALA A 255 22.30 -4.67 -23.00
CA ALA A 255 21.21 -5.42 -23.63
C ALA A 255 20.21 -5.99 -22.61
N GLU A 256 20.70 -6.52 -21.48
CA GLU A 256 19.84 -6.99 -20.39
C GLU A 256 19.02 -5.86 -19.76
N TYR A 257 19.64 -4.72 -19.45
CA TYR A 257 18.94 -3.59 -18.85
C TYR A 257 17.91 -2.95 -19.79
N LYS A 258 18.20 -2.89 -21.10
CA LYS A 258 17.23 -2.43 -22.11
C LYS A 258 15.93 -3.24 -22.09
N ARG A 259 15.97 -4.55 -21.81
CA ARG A 259 14.75 -5.37 -21.68
C ARG A 259 13.90 -4.95 -20.47
N ILE A 260 14.51 -4.58 -19.34
CA ILE A 260 13.78 -4.05 -18.18
C ILE A 260 13.08 -2.74 -18.57
N ILE A 261 13.79 -1.83 -19.24
CA ILE A 261 13.21 -0.55 -19.72
C ILE A 261 12.05 -0.81 -20.71
N ASP A 262 12.22 -1.74 -21.64
CA ASP A 262 11.19 -2.11 -22.61
C ASP A 262 9.96 -2.71 -21.95
N ARG A 263 10.15 -3.60 -20.96
CA ARG A 263 9.05 -4.19 -20.19
C ARG A 263 8.30 -3.10 -19.45
N ALA A 264 8.99 -2.23 -18.70
CA ALA A 264 8.37 -1.12 -17.99
C ALA A 264 7.52 -0.24 -18.93
N ALA A 265 8.08 0.15 -20.09
CA ALA A 265 7.38 0.93 -21.10
C ALA A 265 6.13 0.20 -21.63
N SER A 266 6.24 -1.11 -21.91
CA SER A 266 5.11 -1.91 -22.42
C SER A 266 3.93 -1.98 -21.44
N LEU A 267 4.23 -2.05 -20.14
CA LEU A 267 3.24 -2.11 -19.07
C LEU A 267 2.63 -0.74 -18.74
N GLY A 268 3.22 0.37 -19.20
CA GLY A 268 2.79 1.74 -18.88
C GLY A 268 3.42 2.31 -17.60
N ILE A 269 4.56 1.77 -17.17
CA ILE A 269 5.35 2.28 -16.06
C ILE A 269 6.19 3.46 -16.55
N GLU A 270 6.20 4.57 -15.80
CA GLU A 270 6.79 5.83 -16.24
C GLU A 270 8.18 6.10 -15.67
N SER A 271 8.53 5.38 -14.60
CA SER A 271 9.77 5.57 -13.85
C SER A 271 10.38 4.23 -13.44
N ILE A 272 11.72 4.14 -13.46
CA ILE A 272 12.46 2.99 -12.95
C ILE A 272 13.52 3.49 -11.98
N LEU A 273 13.58 2.90 -10.79
CA LEU A 273 14.72 3.09 -9.90
C LEU A 273 15.95 2.44 -10.53
N PHE A 274 16.92 3.28 -10.89
CA PHE A 274 18.15 2.85 -11.52
C PHE A 274 19.12 2.35 -10.46
N ALA A 275 19.36 1.04 -10.42
CA ALA A 275 20.38 0.43 -9.59
C ALA A 275 21.44 -0.43 -10.34
N PRO A 276 21.51 -0.55 -11.70
CA PRO A 276 22.64 -1.23 -12.33
C PRO A 276 24.00 -0.65 -11.92
N ARG A 277 25.02 -1.52 -11.88
CA ARG A 277 26.40 -1.10 -11.65
C ARG A 277 27.05 -0.60 -12.94
N ASN A 278 28.08 0.23 -12.77
CA ASN A 278 28.95 0.65 -13.85
C ASN A 278 30.41 0.53 -13.43
N SER A 279 31.06 -0.57 -13.83
CA SER A 279 32.46 -0.85 -13.47
C SER A 279 33.47 0.09 -14.13
N ASP A 280 33.07 0.91 -15.13
CA ASP A 280 33.94 1.94 -15.71
C ASP A 280 34.27 3.06 -14.69
N VAL A 281 33.41 3.26 -13.68
CA VAL A 281 33.46 4.45 -12.81
C VAL A 281 33.40 4.18 -11.31
N SER A 282 32.95 3.00 -10.88
CA SER A 282 32.69 2.68 -9.47
C SER A 282 33.00 1.21 -9.13
N SER A 283 33.20 0.90 -7.84
CA SER A 283 33.41 -0.49 -7.39
C SER A 283 33.11 -0.67 -5.89
N ILE A 284 32.56 -1.82 -5.50
CA ILE A 284 32.33 -2.19 -4.08
C ILE A 284 33.54 -1.87 -3.19
N GLY A 285 34.76 -2.09 -3.70
CA GLY A 285 36.00 -1.88 -2.94
C GLY A 285 36.23 -0.44 -2.47
N ASN A 286 35.68 0.54 -3.15
CA ASN A 286 35.81 1.97 -2.84
C ASN A 286 34.63 2.53 -2.01
N GLY A 287 33.60 1.70 -1.78
CA GLY A 287 32.43 2.07 -1.00
C GLY A 287 32.78 2.38 0.45
N THR A 288 32.13 3.40 0.99
CA THR A 288 32.25 3.87 2.37
C THR A 288 30.96 3.70 3.16
N ASP A 289 29.86 3.32 2.50
CA ASP A 289 28.60 3.02 3.16
C ASP A 289 28.64 1.67 3.90
N ALA A 290 27.90 1.56 4.99
CA ALA A 290 27.84 0.35 5.81
C ALA A 290 27.22 -0.85 5.06
N TRP A 291 26.47 -0.61 3.99
CA TRP A 291 25.68 -1.64 3.32
C TRP A 291 26.29 -2.11 2.01
N GLY A 292 27.32 -1.44 1.47
CA GLY A 292 27.96 -1.77 0.20
C GLY A 292 27.12 -1.44 -1.03
N TRP A 293 26.30 -0.39 -0.99
CA TRP A 293 25.49 0.09 -2.12
C TRP A 293 26.11 1.27 -2.86
N GLU A 294 27.18 1.91 -2.35
CA GLU A 294 27.68 3.18 -2.89
C GLU A 294 27.96 3.15 -4.40
N GLN A 295 28.46 2.03 -4.92
CA GLN A 295 28.80 1.84 -6.33
C GLN A 295 27.60 1.96 -7.30
N VAL A 296 26.35 1.86 -6.84
CA VAL A 296 25.16 2.01 -7.71
C VAL A 296 24.44 3.34 -7.49
N LEU A 297 24.84 4.11 -6.46
CA LEU A 297 24.20 5.38 -6.17
C LEU A 297 24.48 6.40 -7.26
N TRP A 298 23.56 7.34 -7.47
CA TRP A 298 23.69 8.40 -8.48
C TRP A 298 24.01 7.87 -9.88
N PHE A 299 23.29 6.82 -10.30
CA PHE A 299 23.52 6.11 -11.57
C PHE A 299 24.97 5.58 -11.72
N GLY A 300 25.57 5.15 -10.60
CA GLY A 300 26.96 4.69 -10.51
C GLY A 300 27.99 5.80 -10.28
N MET A 301 27.59 7.07 -10.23
CA MET A 301 28.51 8.19 -10.01
C MET A 301 28.76 8.53 -8.53
N GLY A 302 28.11 7.82 -7.60
CA GLY A 302 28.10 8.13 -6.17
C GLY A 302 29.48 8.26 -5.54
N GLU A 303 30.41 7.34 -5.83
CA GLU A 303 31.78 7.37 -5.33
C GLU A 303 32.56 8.61 -5.78
N ARG A 304 32.48 8.92 -7.08
CA ARG A 304 33.18 10.09 -7.66
C ARG A 304 32.57 11.39 -7.18
N LEU A 305 31.25 11.46 -7.04
CA LEU A 305 30.56 12.61 -6.46
C LEU A 305 30.97 12.83 -5.00
N ARG A 306 30.97 11.76 -4.19
CA ARG A 306 31.40 11.82 -2.79
C ARG A 306 32.83 12.33 -2.68
N MET A 307 33.76 11.81 -3.49
CA MET A 307 35.17 12.22 -3.46
C MET A 307 35.46 13.59 -4.11
N GLY A 308 34.46 14.23 -4.73
CA GLY A 308 34.67 15.46 -5.50
C GLY A 308 35.45 15.29 -6.80
N LEU A 309 35.52 14.07 -7.32
CA LEU A 309 36.16 13.74 -8.62
C LEU A 309 35.22 13.95 -9.82
N TRP A 310 33.94 14.15 -9.54
CA TRP A 310 32.91 14.45 -10.53
C TRP A 310 31.82 15.30 -9.88
N ALA A 311 31.26 16.25 -10.62
CA ALA A 311 30.09 17.00 -10.23
C ALA A 311 29.07 17.10 -11.39
N PRO A 312 27.77 17.26 -11.10
CA PRO A 312 26.79 17.54 -12.15
C PRO A 312 27.19 18.74 -13.01
N GLY A 313 27.27 18.52 -14.31
CA GLY A 313 27.84 19.42 -15.31
C GLY A 313 29.07 18.83 -16.02
N ASP A 314 29.81 17.94 -15.36
CA ASP A 314 30.96 17.23 -15.95
C ASP A 314 30.50 16.10 -16.87
N PRO A 315 31.26 15.72 -17.93
CA PRO A 315 30.87 14.66 -18.85
C PRO A 315 30.50 13.33 -18.17
N LEU A 316 29.46 12.66 -18.70
CA LEU A 316 29.05 11.32 -18.27
C LEU A 316 29.80 10.23 -19.06
N PRO A 317 29.99 9.02 -18.50
CA PRO A 317 30.50 7.88 -19.26
C PRO A 317 29.61 7.54 -20.45
N ALA A 318 30.21 7.03 -21.54
CA ALA A 318 29.47 6.63 -22.74
C ALA A 318 28.45 5.53 -22.45
N SER A 319 28.81 4.55 -21.61
CA SER A 319 27.94 3.47 -21.14
C SER A 319 26.66 3.99 -20.46
N LEU A 320 26.80 5.00 -19.59
CA LEU A 320 25.66 5.64 -18.93
C LEU A 320 24.84 6.50 -19.91
N THR A 321 25.52 7.27 -20.78
CA THR A 321 24.84 8.11 -21.79
C THR A 321 23.93 7.28 -22.69
N GLU A 322 24.41 6.13 -23.17
CA GLU A 322 23.61 5.20 -23.98
C GLU A 322 22.33 4.75 -23.25
N MET A 323 22.40 4.46 -21.95
CA MET A 323 21.22 4.04 -21.18
C MET A 323 20.24 5.20 -20.99
N LEU A 324 20.74 6.41 -20.68
CA LEU A 324 19.89 7.59 -20.54
C LEU A 324 19.19 7.97 -21.86
N ASP A 325 19.86 7.80 -22.99
CA ASP A 325 19.24 7.97 -24.31
C ASP A 325 18.17 6.92 -24.59
N TYR A 326 18.40 5.67 -24.16
CA TYR A 326 17.40 4.61 -24.30
C TYR A 326 16.17 4.85 -23.43
N PHE A 327 16.34 5.35 -22.20
CA PHE A 327 15.22 5.80 -21.36
C PHE A 327 14.36 6.85 -22.08
N ARG A 328 15.00 7.87 -22.66
CA ARG A 328 14.31 8.92 -23.44
C ARG A 328 13.58 8.34 -24.63
N LEU A 329 14.22 7.43 -25.37
CA LEU A 329 13.62 6.74 -26.52
C LEU A 329 12.34 5.98 -26.14
N ARG A 330 12.30 5.38 -24.95
CA ARG A 330 11.15 4.61 -24.45
C ARG A 330 10.14 5.43 -23.66
N GLY A 331 10.39 6.72 -23.43
CA GLY A 331 9.51 7.58 -22.63
C GLY A 331 9.46 7.19 -21.15
N VAL A 332 10.48 6.48 -20.65
CA VAL A 332 10.61 6.08 -19.25
C VAL A 332 11.68 6.95 -18.59
N ARG A 333 11.52 7.26 -17.31
CA ARG A 333 12.46 8.11 -16.56
C ARG A 333 13.26 7.30 -15.55
N PRO A 334 14.59 7.48 -15.47
CA PRO A 334 15.36 6.88 -14.40
C PRO A 334 15.19 7.68 -13.09
N VAL A 335 15.12 6.98 -11.96
CA VAL A 335 15.07 7.53 -10.60
C VAL A 335 16.37 7.17 -9.91
N ALA A 336 17.09 8.17 -9.40
CA ALA A 336 18.43 7.98 -8.83
C ALA A 336 18.37 7.48 -7.40
N TYR A 337 19.11 6.42 -7.09
CA TYR A 337 19.28 5.95 -5.73
C TYR A 337 20.33 6.79 -4.99
N VAL A 338 19.99 7.33 -3.81
CA VAL A 338 20.82 8.31 -3.09
C VAL A 338 20.81 8.05 -1.58
N TYR A 339 21.98 8.11 -0.97
CA TYR A 339 22.15 8.13 0.48
C TYR A 339 22.48 9.54 0.96
N PRO A 340 21.54 10.25 1.61
CA PRO A 340 21.73 11.66 1.97
C PRO A 340 22.74 11.85 3.10
N ILE A 341 23.04 10.79 3.86
CA ILE A 341 23.99 10.83 4.97
C ILE A 341 25.41 10.42 4.59
N LEU A 342 25.69 10.09 3.32
CA LEU A 342 27.08 9.84 2.88
C LEU A 342 27.96 11.05 3.20
N ALA A 343 29.21 10.80 3.60
CA ALA A 343 30.18 11.86 3.84
C ALA A 343 30.64 12.47 2.51
N PHE A 344 29.85 13.39 1.94
CA PHE A 344 30.22 14.10 0.73
C PHE A 344 31.44 14.99 1.00
N LEU A 345 32.59 14.55 0.51
CA LEU A 345 33.92 15.13 0.67
C LEU A 345 34.26 16.15 -0.44
N ALA A 346 33.31 16.51 -1.29
CA ALA A 346 33.52 17.49 -2.34
C ALA A 346 34.12 18.78 -1.76
N GLY A 347 35.42 19.02 -2.04
CA GLY A 347 36.22 20.12 -1.47
C GLY A 347 37.38 19.71 -0.54
N THR A 348 37.62 18.42 -0.25
CA THR A 348 38.62 17.96 0.75
C THR A 348 39.85 17.20 0.22
N LEU A 349 40.15 17.26 -1.07
CA LEU A 349 41.42 16.69 -1.57
C LEU A 349 42.62 17.55 -1.12
N PRO A 350 43.88 17.01 -1.14
CA PRO A 350 44.92 17.34 -0.17
C PRO A 350 45.21 18.85 -0.03
N GLY A 351 44.90 19.39 1.17
CA GLY A 351 45.16 20.79 1.55
C GLY A 351 43.90 21.62 1.87
N GLY A 352 42.70 21.13 1.58
CA GLY A 352 41.42 21.79 1.91
C GLY A 352 40.88 21.43 3.31
N ALA A 353 40.09 22.32 3.91
CA ALA A 353 39.34 22.03 5.13
C ALA A 353 38.13 21.12 4.83
N SER A 354 37.78 20.20 5.74
CA SER A 354 36.56 19.39 5.66
C SER A 354 35.30 20.27 5.53
N PRO A 355 34.27 19.87 4.76
CA PRO A 355 33.07 20.65 4.62
C PRO A 355 32.35 20.70 5.98
N PRO A 356 31.65 21.79 6.29
CA PRO A 356 31.09 22.03 7.62
C PRO A 356 29.95 21.08 8.02
N TRP A 357 29.52 20.18 7.12
CA TRP A 357 28.51 19.16 7.37
C TRP A 357 29.08 17.77 7.68
N VAL A 358 30.39 17.55 7.54
CA VAL A 358 30.97 16.22 7.81
C VAL A 358 31.22 16.06 9.30
N VAL A 359 30.64 15.00 9.89
CA VAL A 359 30.72 14.67 11.32
C VAL A 359 31.08 13.20 11.51
N HIS A 360 31.52 12.84 12.72
CA HIS A 360 31.64 11.43 13.13
C HIS A 360 30.25 10.88 13.46
N GLY A 361 29.87 9.78 12.81
CA GLY A 361 28.65 9.03 13.09
C GLY A 361 28.81 7.97 14.18
N THR A 362 27.71 7.28 14.51
CA THR A 362 27.67 6.24 15.56
C THR A 362 27.52 4.81 15.02
N TYR A 363 27.55 4.62 13.70
CA TYR A 363 27.48 3.28 13.08
C TYR A 363 28.62 2.37 13.58
N SER A 364 28.34 1.06 13.66
CA SER A 364 29.23 0.07 14.26
C SER A 364 30.63 0.06 13.62
N SER A 365 31.69 -0.01 14.44
CA SER A 365 33.09 -0.23 14.01
C SER A 365 33.35 -1.64 13.44
N SER A 366 32.31 -2.47 13.28
CA SER A 366 32.40 -3.78 12.62
C SER A 366 32.39 -3.68 11.09
N ASP A 367 32.02 -2.53 10.52
CA ASP A 367 31.84 -2.35 9.09
C ASP A 367 33.16 -2.14 8.34
N LEU A 368 33.32 -2.83 7.20
CA LEU A 368 34.52 -2.85 6.33
C LEU A 368 35.05 -1.45 5.97
N ALA A 369 34.16 -0.46 5.85
CA ALA A 369 34.52 0.93 5.54
C ALA A 369 35.31 1.62 6.68
N THR A 370 34.99 1.32 7.95
CA THR A 370 35.66 1.95 9.11
C THR A 370 37.09 1.43 9.31
N LYS A 371 37.36 0.19 8.85
CA LYS A 371 38.69 -0.43 8.94
C LYS A 371 39.70 0.08 7.91
N ARG A 372 39.26 0.55 6.74
CA ARG A 372 40.17 0.89 5.62
C ARG A 372 40.75 2.30 5.67
N LEU A 373 40.09 3.25 6.33
CA LEU A 373 40.48 4.66 6.32
C LEU A 373 41.04 5.18 7.65
N GLY A 374 41.04 4.38 8.74
CA GLY A 374 41.55 4.80 10.05
C GLY A 374 40.78 5.96 10.71
N LEU A 375 39.69 6.41 10.09
CA LEU A 375 38.76 7.41 10.57
C LEU A 375 37.47 6.66 10.93
N GLY A 376 36.90 6.90 12.12
CA GLY A 376 35.57 6.36 12.47
C GLY A 376 34.51 6.73 11.41
N PRO A 377 33.31 6.11 11.40
CA PRO A 377 32.35 6.27 10.32
C PRO A 377 32.00 7.75 10.11
N MET A 378 32.51 8.37 9.04
CA MET A 378 32.16 9.75 8.70
C MET A 378 30.80 9.78 8.02
N ARG A 379 30.02 10.83 8.27
CA ARG A 379 28.73 11.05 7.62
C ARG A 379 28.40 12.53 7.46
N SER A 380 27.37 12.83 6.69
CA SER A 380 26.80 14.17 6.60
C SER A 380 25.78 14.45 7.71
N ASP A 381 25.80 15.67 8.24
CA ASP A 381 24.81 16.23 9.16
C ASP A 381 23.64 16.85 8.40
N LEU A 382 22.46 16.22 8.46
CA LEU A 382 21.23 16.74 7.86
C LEU A 382 20.73 18.04 8.49
N ALA A 383 21.13 18.36 9.72
CA ALA A 383 20.84 19.64 10.36
C ALA A 383 21.76 20.79 9.91
N SER A 384 22.79 20.52 9.10
CA SER A 384 23.71 21.54 8.60
C SER A 384 23.05 22.43 7.55
N PRO A 385 22.94 23.76 7.77
CA PRO A 385 22.38 24.67 6.78
C PRO A 385 23.13 24.65 5.44
N ALA A 386 24.45 24.43 5.48
CA ALA A 386 25.28 24.35 4.27
C ALA A 386 24.93 23.10 3.44
N LEU A 387 24.68 21.95 4.08
CA LEU A 387 24.23 20.75 3.38
C LEU A 387 22.81 20.93 2.81
N GLN A 388 21.91 21.53 3.59
CA GLN A 388 20.54 21.81 3.17
C GLN A 388 20.47 22.72 1.93
N GLN A 389 21.51 23.52 1.67
CA GLN A 389 21.65 24.29 0.42
C GLN A 389 22.34 23.48 -0.68
N TRP A 390 23.44 22.79 -0.35
CA TRP A 390 24.27 22.08 -1.33
C TRP A 390 23.56 20.87 -1.93
N LEU A 391 23.02 19.97 -1.11
CA LEU A 391 22.48 18.69 -1.56
C LEU A 391 21.31 18.83 -2.55
N PRO A 392 20.24 19.61 -2.27
CA PRO A 392 19.16 19.78 -3.24
C PRO A 392 19.60 20.50 -4.51
N LYS A 393 20.56 21.43 -4.43
CA LYS A 393 21.14 22.08 -5.62
C LYS A 393 21.89 21.06 -6.49
N THR A 394 22.69 20.19 -5.88
CA THR A 394 23.40 19.10 -6.57
C THR A 394 22.42 18.12 -7.20
N MET A 395 21.38 17.70 -6.48
CA MET A 395 20.31 16.82 -7.00
C MET A 395 19.61 17.43 -8.22
N ARG A 396 19.21 18.70 -8.17
CA ARG A 396 18.55 19.36 -9.30
C ARG A 396 19.45 19.42 -10.54
N ARG A 397 20.72 19.83 -10.37
CA ARG A 397 21.69 19.84 -11.48
C ARG A 397 21.94 18.45 -12.05
N PHE A 398 22.00 17.44 -11.18
CA PHE A 398 22.10 16.04 -11.60
C PHE A 398 20.89 15.64 -12.45
N ALA A 399 19.68 15.97 -12.01
CA ALA A 399 18.45 15.67 -12.75
C ALA A 399 18.41 16.41 -14.09
N ASP A 400 18.82 17.68 -14.15
CA ASP A 400 18.86 18.46 -15.39
C ASP A 400 19.83 17.86 -16.41
N GLN A 401 21.00 17.38 -15.97
CA GLN A 401 21.99 16.76 -16.86
C GLN A 401 21.56 15.37 -17.33
N THR A 402 21.04 14.55 -16.42
CA THR A 402 20.80 13.12 -16.69
C THR A 402 19.39 12.85 -17.24
N GLY A 403 18.43 13.75 -17.00
CA GLY A 403 17.02 13.50 -17.24
C GLY A 403 16.34 12.68 -16.13
N ALA A 404 16.94 12.60 -14.93
CA ALA A 404 16.35 11.87 -13.81
C ALA A 404 14.95 12.40 -13.48
N GLY A 405 13.98 11.49 -13.34
CA GLY A 405 12.60 11.79 -12.98
C GLY A 405 12.34 11.89 -11.48
N GLY A 406 13.34 11.59 -10.65
CA GLY A 406 13.17 11.50 -9.21
C GLY A 406 14.39 10.95 -8.47
N PHE A 407 14.22 10.78 -7.15
CA PHE A 407 15.22 10.26 -6.23
C PHE A 407 14.60 9.25 -5.28
N SER A 408 15.34 8.18 -4.96
CA SER A 408 15.00 7.20 -3.95
C SER A 408 16.00 7.23 -2.80
N PHE A 409 15.51 7.16 -1.57
CA PHE A 409 16.28 7.32 -0.33
C PHE A 409 16.00 6.17 0.63
N ASP A 410 17.02 5.37 0.97
CA ASP A 410 16.88 4.25 1.91
C ASP A 410 17.66 4.49 3.21
N TYR A 411 18.96 4.77 3.08
CA TYR A 411 19.87 4.99 4.21
C TYR A 411 19.76 6.41 4.80
N THR A 412 18.68 6.68 5.55
CA THR A 412 18.40 7.99 6.20
C THR A 412 18.08 7.82 7.68
N TYR A 413 19.00 8.16 8.59
CA TYR A 413 18.77 8.04 10.04
C TYR A 413 19.04 9.34 10.76
N PHE A 414 18.31 9.55 11.86
CA PHE A 414 18.52 10.68 12.77
C PHE A 414 19.14 10.14 14.06
N GLU A 415 20.45 10.32 14.21
CA GLU A 415 21.15 9.86 15.42
C GLU A 415 21.06 10.91 16.53
N GLN A 416 21.03 10.45 17.78
CA GLN A 416 21.20 11.29 18.96
C GLN A 416 22.61 11.06 19.53
N GLY A 417 23.49 12.05 19.43
CA GLY A 417 24.78 12.06 20.15
C GLY A 417 26.02 11.61 19.35
N SER A 418 27.18 11.85 19.97
CA SER A 418 28.56 11.52 19.55
C SER A 418 29.17 10.54 20.57
N PRO A 419 30.25 9.81 20.24
CA PRO A 419 31.16 9.27 21.24
C PRO A 419 31.55 10.36 22.26
N GLY A 420 31.45 10.09 23.56
CA GLY A 420 31.87 11.02 24.63
C GLY A 420 30.76 11.85 25.31
N GLY A 421 29.48 11.59 25.04
CA GLY A 421 28.37 12.10 25.86
C GLY A 421 27.99 13.58 25.66
N ARG A 422 28.54 14.28 24.66
CA ARG A 422 28.10 15.62 24.26
C ARG A 422 27.21 15.53 23.00
N PRO A 423 25.95 15.99 23.04
CA PRO A 423 25.09 16.01 21.86
C PRO A 423 25.57 17.10 20.87
N TRP A 424 25.82 16.72 19.61
CA TRP A 424 26.20 17.66 18.56
C TRP A 424 24.96 18.22 17.81
N ARG A 425 23.90 17.41 17.61
CA ARG A 425 22.54 17.81 17.16
C ARG A 425 21.44 16.86 17.69
N SER A 426 20.19 17.33 17.78
CA SER A 426 19.03 16.50 18.14
C SER A 426 18.50 15.71 16.93
N GLN A 427 17.70 14.66 17.18
CA GLN A 427 16.97 13.96 16.12
C GLN A 427 15.99 14.90 15.41
N TYR A 428 15.34 15.79 16.16
CA TYR A 428 14.46 16.81 15.60
C TYR A 428 15.18 17.71 14.59
N ALA A 429 16.37 18.22 14.94
CA ALA A 429 17.12 19.11 14.05
C ALA A 429 17.49 18.43 12.72
N GLN A 430 17.89 17.15 12.76
CA GLN A 430 18.17 16.36 11.55
C GLN A 430 16.90 16.05 10.75
N TRP A 431 15.80 15.69 11.42
CA TRP A 431 14.49 15.48 10.79
C TRP A 431 13.98 16.75 10.08
N SER A 432 14.06 17.90 10.76
CA SER A 432 13.69 19.20 10.20
C SER A 432 14.57 19.58 9.02
N GLY A 433 15.88 19.34 9.11
CA GLY A 433 16.80 19.60 8.01
C GLY A 433 16.55 18.71 6.80
N TRP A 434 16.20 17.44 7.03
CA TRP A 434 15.80 16.53 5.96
C TRP A 434 14.50 16.96 5.27
N ARG A 435 13.49 17.38 6.04
CA ARG A 435 12.28 18.01 5.48
C ARG A 435 12.59 19.20 4.58
N ALA A 436 13.54 20.06 4.97
CA ALA A 436 13.95 21.20 4.15
C ALA A 436 14.58 20.78 2.82
N ILE A 437 15.44 19.75 2.83
CA ILE A 437 16.04 19.18 1.62
C ILE A 437 14.96 18.58 0.70
N LEU A 438 14.03 17.82 1.27
CA LEU A 438 12.94 17.19 0.53
C LEU A 438 11.95 18.21 -0.04
N ALA A 439 11.61 19.26 0.71
CA ALA A 439 10.75 20.34 0.24
C ALA A 439 11.33 21.03 -1.02
N ALA A 440 12.65 21.11 -1.14
CA ALA A 440 13.28 21.58 -2.37
C ALA A 440 13.04 20.64 -3.56
N LEU A 441 12.95 19.33 -3.36
CA LEU A 441 12.62 18.38 -4.44
C LEU A 441 11.14 18.36 -4.81
N GLN A 442 10.26 18.80 -3.91
CA GLN A 442 8.82 18.86 -4.17
C GLN A 442 8.39 20.05 -5.06
N GLN A 443 9.31 20.97 -5.40
CA GLN A 443 8.98 22.05 -6.32
C GLN A 443 8.57 21.50 -7.70
N PRO A 444 7.54 22.05 -8.38
CA PRO A 444 6.96 21.46 -9.60
C PRO A 444 7.90 21.21 -10.79
N LYS A 445 9.11 21.77 -10.77
CA LYS A 445 10.12 21.66 -11.84
C LYS A 445 11.50 21.20 -11.33
N ALA A 446 11.57 20.59 -10.14
CA ALA A 446 12.84 20.24 -9.51
C ALA A 446 13.59 19.09 -10.20
N CYS A 447 12.93 18.24 -10.97
CA CYS A 447 13.57 17.11 -11.69
C CYS A 447 13.40 17.27 -13.20
N ALA A 448 14.44 17.75 -13.89
CA ALA A 448 14.46 17.91 -15.34
C ALA A 448 13.24 18.68 -15.89
N GLY A 449 12.90 19.80 -15.23
CA GLY A 449 11.75 20.64 -15.60
C GLY A 449 10.37 20.08 -15.21
N ARG A 450 10.32 19.04 -14.38
CA ARG A 450 9.09 18.36 -13.91
C ARG A 450 9.10 18.13 -12.40
N GLN A 451 7.97 17.66 -11.88
CA GLN A 451 7.84 17.26 -10.47
C GLN A 451 8.61 15.95 -10.24
N CYS A 452 9.44 15.93 -9.20
CA CYS A 452 10.20 14.74 -8.81
C CYS A 452 9.27 13.62 -8.30
N VAL A 453 9.59 12.38 -8.63
CA VAL A 453 9.20 11.23 -7.80
C VAL A 453 10.18 11.14 -6.63
N VAL A 454 9.67 11.21 -5.40
CA VAL A 454 10.46 11.10 -4.17
C VAL A 454 10.05 9.82 -3.46
N ASP A 455 10.88 8.80 -3.63
CA ASP A 455 10.70 7.45 -3.09
C ASP A 455 11.43 7.32 -1.75
N ASN A 456 10.71 7.45 -0.64
CA ASN A 456 11.28 7.42 0.71
C ASN A 456 11.14 6.01 1.33
N ARG A 457 12.26 5.32 1.55
CA ARG A 457 12.36 3.91 1.99
C ARG A 457 12.86 3.73 3.43
N GLN A 458 12.84 2.47 3.87
CA GLN A 458 13.09 1.89 5.20
C GLN A 458 12.89 2.83 6.39
N ALA A 459 13.91 3.60 6.77
CA ALA A 459 13.86 4.37 8.01
C ALA A 459 12.72 5.41 8.03
N ASN A 460 12.21 5.82 6.86
CA ASN A 460 11.12 6.78 6.75
C ASN A 460 9.78 6.26 7.31
N HIS A 461 9.52 4.94 7.34
CA HIS A 461 8.28 4.44 7.94
C HIS A 461 8.21 4.70 9.46
N ALA A 462 9.34 4.95 10.11
CA ALA A 462 9.38 5.15 11.56
C ALA A 462 8.95 6.56 11.98
N TRP A 463 8.89 7.53 11.05
CA TRP A 463 8.70 8.96 11.37
C TRP A 463 7.27 9.49 11.14
N GLY A 464 6.34 8.59 10.83
CA GLY A 464 4.90 8.86 10.86
C GLY A 464 4.39 9.77 9.74
N PRO A 465 3.09 10.16 9.81
CA PRO A 465 2.38 10.82 8.72
C PRO A 465 2.98 12.16 8.28
N TRP A 466 3.62 12.89 9.20
CA TRP A 466 4.22 14.17 8.90
C TRP A 466 5.41 14.05 7.96
N MET A 467 6.24 13.01 8.13
CA MET A 467 7.33 12.75 7.18
C MET A 467 6.78 12.33 5.82
N TRP A 468 5.72 11.52 5.78
CA TRP A 468 5.16 11.05 4.52
C TRP A 468 4.47 12.16 3.73
N ALA A 469 3.71 13.03 4.42
CA ALA A 469 3.03 14.16 3.81
C ALA A 469 4.00 15.25 3.34
N GLU A 470 5.02 15.57 4.14
CA GLU A 470 5.90 16.71 3.87
C GLU A 470 7.19 16.34 3.15
N GLY A 471 7.58 15.06 3.21
CA GLY A 471 8.87 14.59 2.71
C GLY A 471 8.79 13.79 1.42
N GLY A 472 7.76 12.97 1.21
CA GLY A 472 7.71 11.99 0.12
C GLY A 472 6.71 12.33 -0.97
N THR A 473 6.81 11.63 -2.10
CA THR A 473 5.64 11.42 -2.97
C THR A 473 4.67 10.45 -2.31
N TYR A 474 5.20 9.46 -1.58
CA TYR A 474 4.44 8.47 -0.83
C TYR A 474 5.28 7.91 0.36
N ALA A 475 4.63 7.17 1.27
CA ALA A 475 5.26 6.46 2.40
C ALA A 475 5.97 5.16 1.96
N GLU A 476 6.81 4.55 2.80
CA GLU A 476 7.49 3.30 2.41
C GLU A 476 6.50 2.11 2.27
N PRO A 477 6.59 1.24 1.25
CA PRO A 477 5.43 0.40 0.92
C PRO A 477 5.12 -0.82 1.80
N LEU A 478 6.09 -1.39 2.52
CA LEU A 478 5.93 -2.64 3.28
C LEU A 478 6.24 -2.52 4.78
N GLN A 479 6.61 -1.34 5.30
CA GLN A 479 7.17 -1.19 6.66
C GLN A 479 8.37 -2.13 6.88
N SER A 480 9.12 -2.44 5.82
CA SER A 480 10.19 -3.45 5.82
C SER A 480 11.04 -3.35 4.56
N ASP A 481 12.18 -4.04 4.52
CA ASP A 481 12.90 -4.32 3.27
C ASP A 481 12.01 -5.22 2.38
N GLU A 482 12.09 -5.07 1.06
CA GLU A 482 11.18 -5.76 0.14
C GLU A 482 11.45 -7.27 0.00
N GLN A 483 12.61 -7.72 0.47
CA GLN A 483 13.00 -9.14 0.50
C GLN A 483 11.90 -10.01 1.13
N PRO A 484 11.46 -11.10 0.46
CA PRO A 484 10.53 -12.07 1.06
C PRO A 484 11.01 -12.63 2.41
N GLY A 485 12.33 -12.65 2.63
CA GLY A 485 12.96 -12.99 3.90
C GLY A 485 12.79 -11.96 5.03
N SER A 486 12.37 -10.72 4.77
CA SER A 486 12.40 -9.61 5.74
C SER A 486 11.07 -9.32 6.43
N TRP A 487 9.95 -9.74 5.85
CA TRP A 487 8.62 -9.49 6.41
C TRP A 487 7.90 -10.78 6.82
N MET A 488 6.94 -10.65 7.75
CA MET A 488 6.08 -11.75 8.18
C MET A 488 4.77 -11.74 7.38
N PHE A 489 4.18 -12.92 7.19
CA PHE A 489 2.83 -13.07 6.65
C PHE A 489 1.87 -13.58 7.73
N TYR A 490 0.64 -13.10 7.71
CA TYR A 490 -0.42 -13.58 8.62
C TYR A 490 -1.14 -14.82 8.08
N GLU A 491 -1.14 -15.02 6.76
CA GLU A 491 -1.77 -16.14 6.07
C GLU A 491 -0.76 -16.73 5.08
N ALA A 492 -0.61 -18.05 5.06
CA ALA A 492 0.28 -18.72 4.11
C ALA A 492 -0.40 -18.88 2.75
N ASP A 493 0.40 -18.90 1.69
CA ASP A 493 0.02 -19.12 0.28
C ASP A 493 1.28 -19.60 -0.47
N LEU A 494 1.14 -20.44 -1.50
CA LEU A 494 2.27 -20.90 -2.32
C LEU A 494 2.77 -19.85 -3.33
N LYS A 495 2.08 -18.71 -3.45
CA LYS A 495 2.37 -17.61 -4.37
C LYS A 495 2.93 -16.41 -3.62
N THR A 496 4.21 -16.13 -3.81
CA THR A 496 4.93 -15.05 -3.12
C THR A 496 4.33 -13.68 -3.43
N ASP A 497 3.80 -13.47 -4.64
CA ASP A 497 3.11 -12.21 -5.00
C ASP A 497 1.85 -11.98 -4.17
N ARG A 498 1.13 -13.05 -3.79
CA ARG A 498 -0.05 -12.96 -2.91
C ARG A 498 0.35 -12.70 -1.46
N LEU A 499 1.42 -13.33 -0.98
CA LEU A 499 1.97 -13.07 0.35
C LEU A 499 2.45 -11.62 0.49
N SER A 500 3.17 -11.12 -0.51
CA SER A 500 3.61 -9.73 -0.57
C SER A 500 2.43 -8.76 -0.59
N ALA A 501 1.40 -9.05 -1.39
CA ALA A 501 0.18 -8.25 -1.44
C ALA A 501 -0.55 -8.22 -0.08
N ASN A 502 -0.65 -9.36 0.61
CA ASN A 502 -1.24 -9.43 1.96
C ASN A 502 -0.48 -8.54 2.94
N ARG A 503 0.85 -8.57 2.90
CA ARG A 503 1.69 -7.69 3.72
C ARG A 503 1.49 -6.20 3.36
N GLN A 504 1.41 -5.88 2.08
CA GLN A 504 1.14 -4.51 1.61
C GLN A 504 -0.20 -3.99 2.14
N ARG A 505 -1.28 -4.78 2.04
CA ARG A 505 -2.61 -4.35 2.50
C ARG A 505 -2.65 -4.14 4.02
N GLU A 506 -1.96 -5.00 4.76
CA GLU A 506 -1.77 -4.82 6.21
C GLU A 506 -1.04 -3.50 6.54
N THR A 507 0.04 -3.20 5.81
CA THR A 507 0.78 -1.94 5.95
C THR A 507 -0.09 -0.73 5.60
N ALA A 508 -0.82 -0.78 4.49
CA ALA A 508 -1.73 0.28 4.06
C ALA A 508 -2.84 0.52 5.11
N TRP A 509 -3.39 -0.55 5.70
CA TRP A 509 -4.33 -0.45 6.82
C TRP A 509 -3.68 0.27 8.01
N SER A 510 -2.46 -0.12 8.41
CA SER A 510 -1.75 0.51 9.53
C SER A 510 -1.50 2.00 9.29
N TYR A 511 -1.04 2.38 8.09
CA TYR A 511 -0.85 3.77 7.73
C TYR A 511 -2.14 4.57 7.80
N ARG A 512 -3.23 4.06 7.21
CA ARG A 512 -4.51 4.77 7.19
C ARG A 512 -5.11 4.88 8.58
N VAL A 513 -5.19 3.77 9.31
CA VAL A 513 -6.01 3.60 10.53
C VAL A 513 -5.24 3.88 11.81
N GLN A 514 -3.96 3.52 11.89
CA GLN A 514 -3.16 3.72 13.10
C GLN A 514 -2.27 4.97 13.03
N SER A 515 -1.96 5.45 11.83
CA SER A 515 -1.02 6.56 11.61
C SER A 515 -1.61 7.74 10.84
N PHE A 516 -2.92 7.77 10.60
CA PHE A 516 -3.62 8.91 9.96
C PHE A 516 -3.09 9.33 8.58
N ALA A 517 -2.47 8.41 7.82
CA ALA A 517 -2.00 8.70 6.47
C ALA A 517 -3.19 8.90 5.52
N PRO A 518 -3.28 10.02 4.80
CA PRO A 518 -4.30 10.23 3.78
C PRO A 518 -4.02 9.36 2.55
N ALA A 519 -5.05 9.06 1.76
CA ALA A 519 -4.97 8.16 0.61
C ALA A 519 -3.92 8.56 -0.42
N GLU A 520 -3.67 9.86 -0.54
CA GLU A 520 -2.77 10.50 -1.49
C GLU A 520 -1.29 10.18 -1.26
N VAL A 521 -0.92 9.71 -0.06
CA VAL A 521 0.48 9.38 0.28
C VAL A 521 0.68 7.90 0.61
N VAL A 522 -0.40 7.11 0.67
CA VAL A 522 -0.32 5.67 0.89
C VAL A 522 0.09 4.99 -0.41
N PRO A 523 1.18 4.19 -0.41
CA PRO A 523 1.61 3.45 -1.59
C PRO A 523 0.81 2.15 -1.80
N GLY A 524 0.51 1.85 -3.06
CA GLY A 524 0.26 0.49 -3.51
C GLY A 524 1.59 -0.18 -3.82
N PHE A 525 1.72 -1.46 -3.47
CA PHE A 525 2.91 -2.26 -3.76
C PHE A 525 2.48 -3.56 -4.41
N ALA A 526 2.98 -3.79 -5.62
CA ALA A 526 2.69 -4.97 -6.41
C ALA A 526 3.97 -5.76 -6.68
N LEU A 527 3.79 -7.08 -6.75
CA LEU A 527 4.82 -8.07 -7.04
C LEU A 527 5.80 -8.26 -5.86
N HIS A 528 6.60 -9.33 -5.92
CA HIS A 528 7.64 -9.60 -4.94
C HIS A 528 9.02 -9.15 -5.43
N GLN A 529 9.97 -9.07 -4.50
CA GLN A 529 11.39 -8.99 -4.82
C GLN A 529 11.96 -10.41 -4.94
N THR A 530 12.78 -10.66 -5.96
CA THR A 530 13.62 -11.85 -6.02
C THR A 530 14.66 -11.83 -4.91
N ASP A 531 14.78 -12.94 -4.18
CA ASP A 531 15.74 -13.06 -3.09
C ASP A 531 17.17 -12.68 -3.54
N ARG A 532 17.86 -11.88 -2.70
CA ARG A 532 19.27 -11.54 -2.90
C ARG A 532 20.18 -12.73 -2.59
N ASP A 533 19.79 -13.55 -1.63
CA ASP A 533 20.59 -14.67 -1.12
C ASP A 533 20.55 -15.86 -2.08
N VAL A 534 21.74 -16.36 -2.39
CA VAL A 534 21.93 -17.53 -3.25
C VAL A 534 21.79 -18.83 -2.47
N SER A 535 21.26 -19.88 -3.09
CA SER A 535 21.09 -21.19 -2.47
C SER A 535 22.45 -21.82 -2.10
N PRO A 536 22.52 -22.75 -1.13
CA PRO A 536 23.75 -23.45 -0.79
C PRO A 536 24.45 -24.12 -1.99
N ALA A 537 23.69 -24.59 -2.99
CA ALA A 537 24.23 -25.13 -4.24
C ALA A 537 24.93 -24.03 -5.06
N GLN A 538 24.31 -22.86 -5.19
CA GLN A 538 24.90 -21.68 -5.84
C GLN A 538 26.12 -21.13 -5.08
N LYS A 539 26.21 -21.31 -3.75
CA LYS A 539 27.40 -20.99 -2.95
C LYS A 539 28.62 -21.88 -3.27
N ASN A 540 28.40 -23.10 -3.78
CA ASN A 540 29.48 -24.07 -4.04
C ASN A 540 30.13 -23.92 -5.42
N VAL A 541 29.43 -23.37 -6.41
CA VAL A 541 29.93 -23.17 -7.79
C VAL A 541 30.88 -21.95 -7.90
N THR A 542 30.97 -21.12 -6.87
CA THR A 542 31.36 -19.70 -6.99
C THR A 542 32.74 -19.34 -6.43
N ALA A 543 33.65 -20.31 -6.37
CA ALA A 543 35.07 -20.06 -6.03
C ALA A 543 35.88 -19.47 -7.21
N GLY A 544 35.31 -18.46 -7.89
CA GLY A 544 35.96 -17.73 -8.99
C GLY A 544 36.47 -16.33 -8.57
N PRO A 545 37.35 -15.70 -9.36
CA PRO A 545 38.12 -14.49 -8.96
C PRO A 545 37.28 -13.23 -8.66
N GLY A 546 35.97 -13.23 -8.92
CA GLY A 546 35.07 -12.08 -8.73
C GLY A 546 34.25 -12.08 -7.43
N CYS A 547 34.38 -13.11 -6.57
CA CYS A 547 33.61 -13.23 -5.33
C CYS A 547 34.57 -13.64 -4.19
N PRO A 548 35.26 -12.69 -3.52
CA PRO A 548 36.16 -13.02 -2.42
C PRO A 548 35.38 -13.68 -1.28
N ARG A 549 35.74 -14.93 -0.96
CA ARG A 549 35.36 -15.54 0.32
C ARG A 549 35.90 -14.67 1.45
N GLY A 550 35.01 -14.08 2.26
CA GLY A 550 35.40 -13.48 3.54
C GLY A 550 35.05 -12.02 3.80
N GLY A 551 34.03 -11.45 3.12
CA GLY A 551 33.66 -10.04 3.27
C GLY A 551 32.20 -9.74 3.62
N GLY A 552 31.50 -10.61 4.38
CA GLY A 552 30.26 -10.25 5.12
C GLY A 552 29.05 -9.66 4.38
N THR A 553 29.09 -9.42 3.07
CA THR A 553 28.02 -8.77 2.30
C THR A 553 27.78 -9.59 1.04
N GLY A 554 26.74 -10.44 1.08
CA GLY A 554 26.39 -11.42 0.04
C GLY A 554 25.83 -10.79 -1.24
N ARG A 555 26.61 -9.95 -1.93
CA ARG A 555 26.17 -9.21 -3.12
C ARG A 555 27.09 -9.46 -4.31
N CYS A 556 27.32 -10.74 -4.59
CA CYS A 556 28.13 -11.14 -5.74
C CYS A 556 27.36 -10.89 -7.05
N ALA A 557 28.09 -10.39 -8.05
CA ALA A 557 27.54 -9.69 -9.19
C ALA A 557 27.00 -10.58 -10.33
N GLU A 558 26.82 -11.89 -10.12
CA GLU A 558 26.36 -12.81 -11.18
C GLU A 558 25.43 -13.95 -10.73
N LEU A 559 24.87 -13.92 -9.51
CA LEU A 559 24.50 -15.19 -8.87
C LEU A 559 23.06 -15.32 -8.34
N SER A 560 22.24 -14.27 -8.35
CA SER A 560 20.82 -14.44 -8.04
C SER A 560 20.01 -14.78 -9.29
N ARG A 561 18.86 -15.41 -9.06
CA ARG A 561 17.95 -15.93 -10.08
C ARG A 561 17.45 -14.80 -10.97
N ARG A 562 17.53 -14.95 -12.31
CA ARG A 562 17.02 -13.96 -13.28
C ARG A 562 15.54 -14.13 -13.60
N ARG A 563 15.03 -15.36 -13.52
CA ARG A 563 13.64 -15.75 -13.83
C ARG A 563 12.92 -16.08 -12.55
N ASP A 564 11.95 -15.29 -12.12
CA ASP A 564 11.27 -15.50 -10.83
C ASP A 564 9.81 -15.03 -10.83
N PHE A 565 9.25 -14.69 -12.00
CA PHE A 565 7.93 -14.07 -12.04
C PHE A 565 6.82 -15.06 -11.64
N ASP A 566 5.94 -14.63 -10.74
CA ASP A 566 4.80 -15.40 -10.25
C ASP A 566 3.56 -15.17 -11.13
N LEU A 567 3.45 -15.93 -12.23
CA LEU A 567 2.40 -15.78 -13.23
C LEU A 567 0.96 -15.93 -12.68
N LEU A 568 0.79 -16.58 -11.52
CA LEU A 568 -0.51 -16.88 -10.91
C LEU A 568 -0.83 -15.99 -9.69
N GLY A 569 0.18 -15.37 -9.10
CA GLY A 569 0.03 -14.43 -7.99
C GLY A 569 -0.09 -12.97 -8.43
N TYR A 570 0.50 -12.58 -9.56
CA TYR A 570 0.66 -11.17 -9.92
C TYR A 570 -0.65 -10.39 -10.05
N ARG A 571 -1.74 -10.98 -10.58
CA ARG A 571 -3.03 -10.28 -10.75
C ARG A 571 -3.65 -9.91 -9.39
N TYR A 572 -3.53 -10.81 -8.41
CA TYR A 572 -3.96 -10.56 -7.03
C TYR A 572 -3.16 -9.40 -6.42
N SER A 573 -1.85 -9.41 -6.67
CA SER A 573 -0.94 -8.38 -6.18
C SER A 573 -1.21 -6.99 -6.79
N LEU A 574 -1.38 -6.92 -8.11
CA LEU A 574 -1.69 -5.68 -8.81
C LEU A 574 -3.04 -5.10 -8.38
N LEU A 575 -4.10 -5.91 -8.30
CA LEU A 575 -5.42 -5.46 -7.83
C LEU A 575 -5.37 -4.98 -6.38
N SER A 576 -4.62 -5.67 -5.52
CA SER A 576 -4.40 -5.26 -4.13
C SER A 576 -3.73 -3.88 -4.07
N ALA A 577 -2.66 -3.66 -4.85
CA ALA A 577 -1.95 -2.39 -4.91
C ALA A 577 -2.85 -1.24 -5.42
N VAL A 578 -3.60 -1.48 -6.49
CA VAL A 578 -4.50 -0.48 -7.08
C VAL A 578 -5.63 -0.10 -6.13
N GLY A 579 -6.31 -1.09 -5.54
CA GLY A 579 -7.40 -0.83 -4.61
C GLY A 579 -6.95 -0.07 -3.36
N THR A 580 -5.82 -0.44 -2.78
CA THR A 580 -5.38 0.11 -1.49
C THR A 580 -4.52 1.37 -1.57
N GLY A 581 -3.82 1.62 -2.68
CA GLY A 581 -2.86 2.72 -2.81
C GLY A 581 -2.65 3.19 -4.26
N GLY A 582 -3.69 3.15 -5.09
CA GLY A 582 -3.62 3.43 -6.53
C GLY A 582 -3.05 4.80 -6.95
N ALA A 583 -2.89 5.76 -6.04
CA ALA A 583 -2.29 7.06 -6.37
C ALA A 583 -0.79 6.95 -6.56
N ASN A 584 -0.17 5.94 -5.93
CA ASN A 584 1.26 5.73 -5.87
C ASN A 584 1.56 4.23 -5.99
N LEU A 585 1.76 3.76 -7.22
CA LEU A 585 1.97 2.36 -7.56
C LEU A 585 3.46 2.07 -7.66
N VAL A 586 3.95 1.29 -6.70
CA VAL A 586 5.31 0.74 -6.65
C VAL A 586 5.25 -0.71 -7.15
N LEU A 587 5.98 -1.01 -8.23
CA LEU A 587 6.01 -2.32 -8.85
C LEU A 587 7.41 -2.92 -8.71
N ASN A 588 7.48 -4.18 -8.29
CA ASN A 588 8.75 -4.87 -8.13
C ASN A 588 9.08 -5.74 -9.35
N MET A 589 9.48 -6.99 -9.14
CA MET A 589 10.11 -7.86 -10.14
C MET A 589 9.31 -7.90 -11.44
N LEU A 590 9.90 -7.37 -12.51
CA LEU A 590 9.34 -7.46 -13.85
C LEU A 590 9.93 -8.66 -14.63
N PRO A 591 9.12 -9.38 -15.43
CA PRO A 591 9.58 -10.50 -16.26
C PRO A 591 10.36 -9.97 -17.47
N ALA A 592 11.65 -9.66 -17.25
CA ALA A 592 12.48 -8.95 -18.22
C ALA A 592 13.97 -9.30 -18.21
N ARG A 593 14.54 -9.68 -17.05
CA ARG A 593 15.96 -10.01 -16.96
C ARG A 593 16.31 -11.27 -17.74
N ASP A 594 15.55 -12.34 -17.50
CA ASP A 594 15.63 -13.56 -18.31
C ASP A 594 15.04 -13.30 -19.71
N GLU A 595 15.79 -13.66 -20.75
CA GLU A 595 15.39 -13.41 -22.13
C GLU A 595 14.19 -14.28 -22.54
N GLY A 596 14.15 -15.53 -22.07
CA GLY A 596 13.01 -16.41 -22.27
C GLY A 596 11.76 -15.82 -21.63
N GLU A 597 11.83 -15.47 -20.35
CA GLU A 597 10.73 -14.84 -19.61
C GLU A 597 10.23 -13.54 -20.27
N PHE A 598 11.15 -12.71 -20.78
CA PHE A 598 10.81 -11.52 -21.53
C PHE A 598 10.03 -11.83 -22.81
N ALA A 599 10.50 -12.78 -23.61
CA ALA A 599 9.91 -13.15 -24.89
C ALA A 599 8.55 -13.85 -24.74
N ALA A 600 8.39 -14.70 -23.72
CA ALA A 600 7.20 -15.51 -23.52
C ALA A 600 6.06 -14.78 -22.79
N PHE A 601 6.30 -13.60 -22.19
CA PHE A 601 5.28 -12.95 -21.36
C PHE A 601 4.00 -12.65 -22.14
N PRO A 602 2.82 -13.12 -21.69
CA PRO A 602 1.62 -13.10 -22.51
C PRO A 602 1.10 -11.69 -22.77
N ALA A 603 0.61 -11.43 -23.98
CA ALA A 603 0.03 -10.14 -24.36
C ALA A 603 -1.21 -9.77 -23.52
N GLU A 604 -2.02 -10.76 -23.14
CA GLU A 604 -3.16 -10.58 -22.23
C GLU A 604 -2.75 -10.09 -20.84
N ASP A 605 -1.56 -10.48 -20.37
CA ASP A 605 -1.05 -10.07 -19.07
C ASP A 605 -0.49 -8.65 -19.13
N VAL A 606 0.15 -8.27 -20.25
CA VAL A 606 0.47 -6.85 -20.54
C VAL A 606 -0.80 -6.01 -20.56
N ALA A 607 -1.85 -6.46 -21.23
CA ALA A 607 -3.13 -5.75 -21.29
C ALA A 607 -3.77 -5.59 -19.90
N PHE A 608 -3.69 -6.62 -19.05
CA PHE A 608 -4.18 -6.56 -17.67
C PHE A 608 -3.44 -5.50 -16.85
N PHE A 609 -2.10 -5.46 -16.93
CA PHE A 609 -1.32 -4.40 -16.29
C PHE A 609 -1.77 -3.02 -16.75
N ARG A 610 -1.81 -2.78 -18.07
CA ARG A 610 -2.20 -1.48 -18.64
C ARG A 610 -3.60 -1.07 -18.20
N GLN A 611 -4.55 -1.99 -18.26
CA GLN A 611 -5.94 -1.73 -17.86
C GLN A 611 -6.01 -1.13 -16.46
N TRP A 612 -5.30 -1.73 -15.49
CA TRP A 612 -5.39 -1.33 -14.09
C TRP A 612 -4.53 -0.12 -13.74
N LEU A 613 -3.35 0.03 -14.35
CA LEU A 613 -2.55 1.24 -14.20
C LEU A 613 -3.26 2.47 -14.80
N GLU A 614 -3.91 2.32 -15.96
CA GLU A 614 -4.72 3.39 -16.57
C GLU A 614 -6.04 3.62 -15.83
N TRP A 615 -6.64 2.57 -15.23
CA TRP A 615 -7.81 2.73 -14.37
C TRP A 615 -7.49 3.59 -13.16
N ALA A 616 -6.31 3.42 -12.53
CA ALA A 616 -5.87 4.24 -11.41
C ALA A 616 -5.74 5.73 -11.79
N ASP A 617 -5.27 6.02 -13.01
CA ASP A 617 -5.22 7.39 -13.53
C ASP A 617 -6.61 7.99 -13.76
N ARG A 618 -7.49 7.27 -14.48
CA ARG A 618 -8.85 7.75 -14.78
C ARG A 618 -9.72 7.87 -13.53
N SER A 619 -9.41 7.10 -12.50
CA SER A 619 -10.15 7.04 -11.23
C SER A 619 -9.46 7.81 -10.10
N ARG A 620 -8.60 8.79 -10.41
CA ARG A 620 -7.77 9.49 -9.43
C ARG A 620 -8.54 10.08 -8.25
N ASP A 621 -9.73 10.62 -8.50
CA ASP A 621 -10.63 11.17 -7.47
C ASP A 621 -11.21 10.07 -6.57
N LEU A 622 -11.56 8.92 -7.15
CA LEU A 622 -12.01 7.75 -6.39
C LEU A 622 -10.88 7.20 -5.51
N VAL A 623 -9.67 7.13 -6.05
CA VAL A 623 -8.47 6.70 -5.30
C VAL A 623 -8.15 7.66 -4.15
N ALA A 624 -8.40 8.97 -4.30
CA ALA A 624 -8.26 9.93 -3.19
C ALA A 624 -9.30 9.69 -2.07
N SER A 625 -10.40 9.01 -2.38
CA SER A 625 -11.51 8.73 -1.47
C SER A 625 -11.41 7.39 -0.72
N THR A 626 -10.35 6.61 -0.92
CA THR A 626 -10.21 5.25 -0.36
C THR A 626 -10.45 5.19 1.15
N ARG A 627 -11.36 4.29 1.57
CA ARG A 627 -11.68 3.94 2.96
C ARG A 627 -11.57 2.43 3.17
N VAL A 628 -11.22 2.02 4.39
CA VAL A 628 -11.29 0.59 4.79
C VAL A 628 -12.76 0.21 4.94
N LEU A 629 -13.13 -1.02 4.56
CA LEU A 629 -14.50 -1.50 4.76
C LEU A 629 -14.81 -1.64 6.26
N PRO A 630 -15.90 -1.03 6.78
CA PRO A 630 -16.23 -1.03 8.21
C PRO A 630 -16.47 -2.42 8.80
N SER A 631 -17.02 -3.35 8.02
CA SER A 631 -17.28 -4.73 8.46
C SER A 631 -16.04 -5.62 8.45
N THR A 632 -14.89 -5.10 8.00
CA THR A 632 -13.62 -5.84 7.96
C THR A 632 -12.70 -5.37 9.08
N SER A 633 -12.07 -6.32 9.77
CA SER A 633 -10.99 -6.04 10.70
C SER A 633 -9.69 -5.72 9.94
N ARG A 634 -8.60 -5.43 10.66
CA ARG A 634 -7.25 -5.43 10.08
C ARG A 634 -7.06 -6.69 9.21
N PRO A 635 -6.42 -6.60 8.01
CA PRO A 635 -6.03 -7.77 7.24
C PRO A 635 -5.34 -8.81 8.13
N ALA A 636 -5.93 -10.00 8.24
CA ALA A 636 -5.56 -11.01 9.23
C ALA A 636 -5.88 -12.43 8.75
N ALA A 637 -5.29 -13.41 9.44
CA ALA A 637 -5.46 -14.82 9.11
C ALA A 637 -6.94 -15.23 9.14
N GLY A 638 -7.40 -15.97 8.14
CA GLY A 638 -8.79 -16.45 8.05
C GLY A 638 -9.84 -15.37 7.79
N SER A 639 -9.45 -14.12 7.53
CA SER A 639 -10.37 -12.99 7.44
C SER A 639 -10.33 -12.33 6.06
N LEU A 640 -11.49 -11.85 5.62
CA LEU A 640 -11.65 -11.05 4.41
C LEU A 640 -11.35 -9.60 4.74
N ASP A 641 -10.65 -8.92 3.85
CA ASP A 641 -10.39 -7.48 3.94
C ASP A 641 -10.78 -6.76 2.64
N GLY A 642 -10.87 -5.43 2.68
CA GLY A 642 -11.26 -4.66 1.51
C GLY A 642 -11.29 -3.15 1.72
N VAL A 643 -11.58 -2.43 0.64
CA VAL A 643 -11.68 -0.97 0.61
C VAL A 643 -12.84 -0.48 -0.25
N SER A 644 -13.40 0.68 0.09
CA SER A 644 -14.34 1.43 -0.76
C SER A 644 -13.70 2.71 -1.30
N LEU A 645 -13.99 3.02 -2.56
CA LEU A 645 -13.52 4.18 -3.30
C LEU A 645 -14.73 4.84 -3.95
N LEU A 646 -15.52 5.56 -3.15
CA LEU A 646 -16.78 6.16 -3.59
C LEU A 646 -16.67 7.69 -3.66
N ARG A 647 -17.33 8.28 -4.66
CA ARG A 647 -17.38 9.74 -4.83
C ARG A 647 -17.88 10.41 -3.55
N GLN A 648 -17.25 11.55 -3.22
CA GLN A 648 -17.59 12.32 -2.02
C GLN A 648 -18.88 13.14 -2.16
N ASP A 649 -19.52 13.12 -3.32
CA ASP A 649 -20.81 13.78 -3.59
C ASP A 649 -22.03 13.03 -3.00
N GLY A 650 -21.80 11.88 -2.35
CA GLY A 650 -22.84 11.07 -1.74
C GLY A 650 -23.60 10.18 -2.74
N SER A 651 -23.32 10.24 -4.04
CA SER A 651 -24.04 9.50 -5.10
C SER A 651 -23.92 7.98 -5.01
N CYS A 652 -23.04 7.46 -4.15
CA CYS A 652 -22.68 6.03 -4.09
C CYS A 652 -22.08 5.49 -5.39
N THR A 653 -21.52 6.38 -6.23
CA THR A 653 -20.81 5.98 -7.44
C THR A 653 -19.33 5.74 -7.14
N GLY A 654 -18.77 4.63 -7.59
CA GLY A 654 -17.33 4.36 -7.47
C GLY A 654 -17.00 2.88 -7.49
N ALA A 655 -16.01 2.46 -6.70
CA ALA A 655 -15.54 1.08 -6.67
C ALA A 655 -15.41 0.50 -5.25
N ILE A 656 -15.52 -0.82 -5.15
CA ILE A 656 -15.24 -1.62 -3.96
C ILE A 656 -14.22 -2.69 -4.36
N PHE A 657 -13.16 -2.85 -3.56
CA PHE A 657 -12.21 -3.94 -3.70
C PHE A 657 -12.33 -4.88 -2.50
N ALA A 658 -12.39 -6.17 -2.76
CA ALA A 658 -12.49 -7.21 -1.74
C ALA A 658 -11.42 -8.28 -1.96
N PHE A 659 -10.77 -8.71 -0.87
CA PHE A 659 -9.61 -9.59 -0.91
C PHE A 659 -9.83 -10.80 -0.01
N SER A 660 -9.72 -11.99 -0.58
CA SER A 660 -9.73 -13.25 0.16
C SER A 660 -8.31 -13.81 0.18
N PRO A 661 -7.62 -13.82 1.34
CA PRO A 661 -6.28 -14.40 1.46
C PRO A 661 -6.33 -15.92 1.73
N THR A 662 -7.51 -16.53 1.87
CA THR A 662 -7.67 -17.92 2.32
C THR A 662 -7.83 -18.90 1.17
N ALA A 663 -7.48 -20.17 1.43
CA ALA A 663 -7.74 -21.30 0.51
C ALA A 663 -9.21 -21.74 0.49
N THR A 664 -10.06 -21.12 1.31
CA THR A 664 -11.52 -21.33 1.34
C THR A 664 -12.25 -20.03 0.98
N PRO A 665 -13.48 -20.10 0.44
CA PRO A 665 -14.28 -18.91 0.17
C PRO A 665 -14.62 -18.16 1.46
N LEU A 666 -14.76 -16.84 1.37
CA LEU A 666 -15.17 -15.98 2.49
C LEU A 666 -16.38 -15.14 2.10
N ASN A 667 -17.26 -14.88 3.06
CA ASN A 667 -18.45 -14.06 2.84
C ASN A 667 -18.22 -12.64 3.39
N LEU A 668 -18.53 -11.65 2.58
CA LEU A 668 -18.60 -10.24 2.94
C LEU A 668 -20.08 -9.84 3.07
N SER A 669 -20.42 -9.23 4.20
CA SER A 669 -21.67 -8.50 4.40
C SER A 669 -21.33 -7.03 4.64
N LEU A 670 -21.93 -6.12 3.88
CA LEU A 670 -21.58 -4.71 3.89
C LEU A 670 -22.84 -3.85 3.83
N ALA A 671 -23.08 -3.05 4.87
CA ALA A 671 -24.13 -2.04 4.84
C ALA A 671 -23.76 -0.92 3.85
N LEU A 672 -24.66 -0.60 2.92
CA LEU A 672 -24.48 0.49 1.97
C LEU A 672 -24.96 1.80 2.57
N ASP A 673 -24.14 2.39 3.44
CA ASP A 673 -24.47 3.63 4.16
C ASP A 673 -23.30 4.65 4.19
N ALA A 674 -23.47 5.71 4.99
CA ALA A 674 -22.51 6.80 5.13
C ALA A 674 -21.10 6.36 5.57
N SER A 675 -20.98 5.21 6.24
CA SER A 675 -19.68 4.63 6.63
C SER A 675 -18.79 4.34 5.42
N LEU A 676 -19.37 3.99 4.26
CA LEU A 676 -18.65 3.76 3.01
C LEU A 676 -18.32 5.05 2.24
N GLY A 677 -18.84 6.19 2.68
CA GLY A 677 -18.83 7.43 1.90
C GLY A 677 -19.99 7.54 0.91
N CYS A 678 -21.06 6.79 1.15
CA CYS A 678 -22.25 6.72 0.31
C CYS A 678 -23.46 7.25 1.07
N SER A 679 -24.33 8.03 0.42
CA SER A 679 -25.65 8.38 0.94
C SER A 679 -26.66 7.92 -0.09
N PRO A 680 -27.11 6.65 -0.02
CA PRO A 680 -27.95 6.08 -1.06
C PRO A 680 -29.11 7.00 -1.36
N PRO A 681 -29.43 7.25 -2.64
CA PRO A 681 -30.54 8.11 -2.99
C PRO A 681 -31.80 7.60 -2.29
N HIS A 682 -32.41 8.45 -1.47
CA HIS A 682 -33.75 8.26 -0.95
C HIS A 682 -34.70 9.02 -1.87
N PRO A 683 -35.50 8.35 -2.71
CA PRO A 683 -36.48 9.01 -3.54
C PRO A 683 -37.42 9.90 -2.72
N SER A 684 -37.76 11.05 -3.31
CA SER A 684 -38.81 11.97 -2.85
C SER A 684 -40.21 11.34 -2.87
N SER A 685 -40.36 10.15 -3.45
CA SER A 685 -41.61 9.40 -3.61
C SER A 685 -41.83 8.28 -2.57
N GLY A 686 -40.90 8.08 -1.60
CA GLY A 686 -41.02 7.04 -0.57
C GLY A 686 -40.66 5.61 -1.01
N VAL A 687 -40.25 5.40 -2.27
CA VAL A 687 -39.63 4.15 -2.77
C VAL A 687 -38.12 4.22 -2.52
N PRO A 688 -37.38 3.15 -2.18
CA PRO A 688 -35.90 3.19 -2.10
C PRO A 688 -35.22 3.29 -3.47
N GLY A 689 -34.13 4.05 -3.60
CA GLY A 689 -33.34 4.09 -4.83
C GLY A 689 -32.67 2.73 -5.13
N LEU A 690 -32.30 2.49 -6.39
CA LEU A 690 -31.61 1.26 -6.82
C LEU A 690 -30.14 1.54 -7.11
N LEU A 691 -29.29 0.57 -6.76
CA LEU A 691 -27.86 0.57 -7.04
C LEU A 691 -27.53 -0.67 -7.87
N LEU A 692 -26.72 -0.50 -8.91
CA LEU A 692 -26.17 -1.58 -9.71
C LEU A 692 -24.72 -1.80 -9.29
N LEU A 693 -24.42 -3.02 -8.88
CA LEU A 693 -23.06 -3.50 -8.63
C LEU A 693 -22.61 -4.31 -9.84
N ARG A 694 -21.43 -4.00 -10.39
CA ARG A 694 -20.80 -4.74 -11.49
C ARG A 694 -19.42 -5.19 -11.09
N GLN A 695 -19.06 -6.44 -11.34
CA GLN A 695 -17.65 -6.82 -11.27
C GLN A 695 -16.89 -6.25 -12.46
N ILE A 696 -15.82 -5.50 -12.22
CA ILE A 696 -14.98 -4.88 -13.26
C ILE A 696 -13.61 -5.54 -13.40
N GLY A 697 -13.22 -6.39 -12.45
CA GLY A 697 -12.16 -7.38 -12.66
C GLY A 697 -11.90 -8.29 -11.46
N SER A 698 -11.03 -9.27 -11.70
CA SER A 698 -10.67 -10.32 -10.75
C SER A 698 -9.22 -10.76 -10.97
N SER A 699 -8.63 -11.33 -9.91
CA SER A 699 -7.34 -11.98 -10.00
C SER A 699 -7.37 -13.39 -10.58
N ASP A 700 -8.55 -13.99 -10.73
CA ASP A 700 -8.72 -15.25 -11.44
C ASP A 700 -8.66 -15.00 -12.95
N ARG A 701 -7.80 -15.76 -13.64
CA ARG A 701 -7.51 -15.56 -15.06
C ARG A 701 -8.61 -16.07 -15.98
N SER A 702 -9.41 -17.03 -15.50
CA SER A 702 -10.51 -17.60 -16.27
C SER A 702 -11.64 -16.59 -16.46
N GLU A 703 -11.75 -15.59 -15.59
CA GLU A 703 -12.88 -14.68 -15.59
C GLU A 703 -12.90 -13.78 -16.85
N PRO A 704 -14.06 -13.67 -17.52
CA PRO A 704 -14.17 -12.89 -18.74
C PRO A 704 -13.94 -11.40 -18.46
N ALA A 705 -13.35 -10.71 -19.44
CA ALA A 705 -13.18 -9.27 -19.41
C ALA A 705 -14.57 -8.58 -19.27
N GLY A 706 -14.78 -7.87 -18.15
CA GLY A 706 -16.07 -7.26 -17.80
C GLY A 706 -16.87 -7.96 -16.68
N GLY A 707 -16.33 -9.06 -16.12
CA GLY A 707 -16.75 -9.67 -14.86
C GLY A 707 -18.03 -10.54 -14.88
N TRP A 708 -18.15 -11.40 -13.86
CA TRP A 708 -19.24 -12.39 -13.73
C TRP A 708 -20.56 -11.86 -13.22
N ALA A 709 -20.53 -10.86 -12.34
CA ALA A 709 -21.68 -10.58 -11.50
C ALA A 709 -22.16 -9.15 -11.71
N ARG A 710 -23.42 -9.04 -12.12
CA ARG A 710 -24.21 -7.83 -11.90
C ARG A 710 -25.24 -8.14 -10.83
N GLN A 711 -25.33 -7.31 -9.81
CA GLN A 711 -26.34 -7.41 -8.75
C GLN A 711 -27.10 -6.09 -8.64
N LEU A 712 -28.40 -6.17 -8.42
CA LEU A 712 -29.27 -5.01 -8.19
C LEU A 712 -29.62 -4.94 -6.71
N LEU A 713 -29.22 -3.85 -6.06
CA LEU A 713 -29.36 -3.61 -4.62
C LEU A 713 -30.34 -2.45 -4.39
N ARG A 714 -31.08 -2.46 -3.28
CA ARG A 714 -31.84 -1.28 -2.86
C ARG A 714 -30.99 -0.42 -1.94
N ALA A 715 -31.25 0.88 -1.97
CA ALA A 715 -30.78 1.81 -0.95
C ALA A 715 -31.15 1.29 0.45
N GLY A 716 -30.17 1.13 1.32
CA GLY A 716 -30.32 0.58 2.68
C GLY A 716 -30.22 -0.94 2.80
N ASP A 717 -30.22 -1.70 1.70
CA ASP A 717 -29.91 -3.13 1.75
C ASP A 717 -28.40 -3.34 2.04
N ALA A 718 -28.07 -4.46 2.69
CA ALA A 718 -26.69 -4.91 2.82
C ALA A 718 -26.25 -5.68 1.57
N LEU A 719 -25.05 -5.37 1.06
CA LEU A 719 -24.37 -6.18 0.05
C LEU A 719 -23.90 -7.50 0.69
N ALA A 720 -24.34 -8.62 0.13
CA ALA A 720 -23.82 -9.95 0.44
C ALA A 720 -23.01 -10.49 -0.74
N LEU A 721 -21.73 -10.78 -0.51
CA LEU A 721 -20.81 -11.25 -1.54
C LEU A 721 -19.99 -12.43 -1.01
N THR A 722 -19.94 -13.53 -1.76
CA THR A 722 -18.95 -14.59 -1.53
C THR A 722 -17.73 -14.32 -2.39
N VAL A 723 -16.58 -14.11 -1.76
CA VAL A 723 -15.29 -13.92 -2.44
C VAL A 723 -14.58 -15.28 -2.56
N PRO A 724 -14.21 -15.71 -3.77
CA PRO A 724 -13.53 -16.99 -3.97
C PRO A 724 -12.19 -17.09 -3.21
N PRO A 725 -11.66 -18.32 -3.01
CA PRO A 725 -10.34 -18.52 -2.42
C PRO A 725 -9.25 -17.74 -3.14
N THR A 726 -8.29 -17.19 -2.41
CA THR A 726 -7.05 -16.56 -2.95
C THR A 726 -7.32 -15.52 -4.06
N THR A 727 -8.41 -14.78 -3.93
CA THR A 727 -8.94 -13.91 -5.01
C THR A 727 -9.10 -12.46 -4.56
N ALA A 728 -8.69 -11.55 -5.43
CA ALA A 728 -8.95 -10.12 -5.34
C ALA A 728 -10.04 -9.78 -6.36
N LEU A 729 -11.11 -9.13 -5.92
CA LEU A 729 -12.22 -8.67 -6.76
C LEU A 729 -12.26 -7.15 -6.76
N ALA A 730 -12.55 -6.58 -7.93
CA ALA A 730 -12.87 -5.17 -8.10
C ALA A 730 -14.30 -5.03 -8.63
N LEU A 731 -15.10 -4.25 -7.93
CA LEU A 731 -16.52 -4.05 -8.19
C LEU A 731 -16.79 -2.56 -8.40
N GLU A 732 -17.61 -2.21 -9.36
CA GLU A 732 -18.14 -0.88 -9.59
C GLU A 732 -19.55 -0.78 -9.01
N LEU A 733 -19.86 0.32 -8.33
CA LEU A 733 -21.16 0.63 -7.78
C LEU A 733 -21.66 1.93 -8.42
N GLU A 734 -22.90 1.95 -8.89
CA GLU A 734 -23.53 3.16 -9.44
C GLU A 734 -25.05 3.18 -9.17
N PRO A 735 -25.67 4.38 -9.09
CA PRO A 735 -27.13 4.51 -9.17
C PRO A 735 -27.69 3.89 -10.45
N PHE A 736 -28.82 3.19 -10.32
CA PHE A 736 -29.49 2.54 -11.44
C PHE A 736 -30.89 3.12 -11.66
N ASP A 737 -31.07 3.81 -12.79
CA ASP A 737 -32.38 4.23 -13.27
C ASP A 737 -32.95 3.20 -14.25
N GLY A 738 -33.79 2.30 -13.71
CA GLY A 738 -34.44 1.24 -14.48
C GLY A 738 -35.41 1.74 -15.55
N ALA A 739 -35.83 3.01 -15.52
CA ALA A 739 -36.70 3.58 -16.55
C ALA A 739 -35.98 3.78 -17.89
N SER A 740 -34.66 3.98 -17.86
CA SER A 740 -33.81 4.22 -19.03
C SER A 740 -33.37 2.93 -19.77
N LEU A 741 -33.79 1.76 -19.29
CA LEU A 741 -33.31 0.47 -19.81
C LEU A 741 -33.88 0.20 -21.21
N VAL A 742 -33.03 0.29 -22.24
CA VAL A 742 -33.41 0.09 -23.66
C VAL A 742 -33.22 -1.36 -24.16
N ALA A 743 -32.45 -2.18 -23.44
CA ALA A 743 -32.19 -3.58 -23.78
C ALA A 743 -32.15 -4.44 -22.51
N PRO A 744 -32.39 -5.77 -22.60
CA PRO A 744 -32.36 -6.63 -21.42
C PRO A 744 -31.00 -6.61 -20.70
N LEU A 745 -31.03 -6.54 -19.37
CA LEU A 745 -29.84 -6.53 -18.53
C LEU A 745 -29.76 -7.83 -17.71
N VAL A 746 -28.74 -8.66 -17.99
CA VAL A 746 -28.49 -9.91 -17.26
C VAL A 746 -27.74 -9.63 -15.95
N LEU A 747 -28.26 -10.17 -14.87
CA LEU A 747 -27.69 -10.20 -13.52
C LEU A 747 -27.35 -11.64 -13.14
N GLY A 748 -26.32 -11.84 -12.32
CA GLY A 748 -25.91 -13.16 -11.81
C GLY A 748 -24.99 -14.00 -12.72
N ALA A 749 -24.69 -13.57 -13.95
CA ALA A 749 -23.62 -14.15 -14.78
C ALA A 749 -23.08 -13.15 -15.82
N ALA A 750 -21.89 -13.45 -16.34
CA ALA A 750 -21.34 -12.76 -17.50
C ALA A 750 -22.14 -13.19 -18.74
N ALA A 751 -22.65 -12.22 -19.49
CA ALA A 751 -23.37 -12.46 -20.74
C ALA A 751 -22.81 -11.56 -21.84
N GLY A 752 -22.43 -12.15 -22.98
CA GLY A 752 -21.91 -11.39 -24.11
C GLY A 752 -22.97 -10.64 -24.91
N ALA A 753 -24.24 -11.07 -24.87
CA ALA A 753 -25.37 -10.28 -25.36
C ALA A 753 -26.70 -10.78 -24.79
N ALA A 754 -27.67 -9.88 -24.67
CA ALA A 754 -29.06 -10.16 -24.34
C ALA A 754 -29.99 -9.34 -25.22
N SER A 755 -31.03 -9.96 -25.76
CA SER A 755 -31.99 -9.31 -26.66
C SER A 755 -33.40 -9.81 -26.39
N LEU A 756 -34.38 -8.92 -26.56
CA LEU A 756 -35.80 -9.23 -26.46
C LEU A 756 -36.45 -8.82 -27.77
N SER A 757 -37.00 -9.78 -28.49
CA SER A 757 -37.73 -9.52 -29.74
C SER A 757 -39.14 -8.99 -29.46
N ALA A 758 -39.78 -8.40 -30.48
CA ALA A 758 -41.13 -7.81 -30.36
C ALA A 758 -42.23 -8.83 -30.01
N ASP A 759 -42.03 -10.12 -30.31
CA ASP A 759 -42.91 -11.24 -29.94
C ASP A 759 -42.61 -11.84 -28.54
N GLY A 760 -41.72 -11.20 -27.78
CA GLY A 760 -41.41 -11.58 -26.39
C GLY A 760 -40.39 -12.71 -26.27
N ALA A 761 -39.64 -13.07 -27.32
CA ALA A 761 -38.58 -14.06 -27.22
C ALA A 761 -37.30 -13.42 -26.64
N LEU A 762 -36.90 -13.87 -25.45
CA LEU A 762 -35.66 -13.47 -24.80
C LEU A 762 -34.51 -14.38 -25.25
N SER A 763 -33.46 -13.81 -25.83
CA SER A 763 -32.25 -14.54 -26.20
C SER A 763 -31.03 -14.02 -25.46
N LEU A 764 -30.38 -14.90 -24.70
CA LEU A 764 -29.12 -14.68 -24.02
C LEU A 764 -28.03 -15.49 -24.71
N SER A 765 -26.90 -14.86 -25.04
CA SER A 765 -25.80 -15.51 -25.73
C SER A 765 -24.45 -15.21 -25.10
N ARG A 766 -23.52 -16.17 -25.23
CA ARG A 766 -22.21 -16.18 -24.57
C ARG A 766 -22.36 -15.95 -23.07
N VAL A 767 -23.33 -16.63 -22.46
CA VAL A 767 -23.51 -16.64 -21.01
C VAL A 767 -22.64 -17.74 -20.45
N VAL A 768 -21.79 -17.42 -19.50
CA VAL A 768 -20.89 -18.39 -18.87
C VAL A 768 -21.02 -18.30 -17.36
N GLY A 769 -20.68 -19.39 -16.67
CA GLY A 769 -20.44 -19.38 -15.22
C GLY A 769 -19.50 -20.48 -14.76
N GLU A 770 -19.17 -20.48 -13.47
CA GLU A 770 -18.31 -21.49 -12.87
C GLU A 770 -18.93 -22.88 -13.01
N GLN A 771 -18.17 -23.82 -13.56
CA GLN A 771 -18.59 -25.20 -13.80
C GLN A 771 -19.14 -25.84 -12.51
N GLY A 772 -20.28 -26.50 -12.59
CA GLY A 772 -20.92 -27.16 -11.43
C GLY A 772 -21.51 -26.21 -10.38
N ALA A 773 -21.37 -24.89 -10.52
CA ALA A 773 -21.98 -23.93 -9.61
C ALA A 773 -23.47 -23.75 -9.91
N ALA A 774 -24.25 -23.40 -8.88
CA ALA A 774 -25.62 -22.97 -9.07
C ALA A 774 -25.67 -21.70 -9.94
N ALA A 775 -26.51 -21.71 -10.95
CA ALA A 775 -26.80 -20.56 -11.80
C ALA A 775 -28.09 -19.89 -11.30
N GLU A 776 -28.03 -18.64 -10.87
CA GLU A 776 -29.26 -17.84 -10.68
C GLU A 776 -29.11 -16.53 -11.46
N LEU A 777 -29.73 -16.51 -12.64
CA LEU A 777 -29.76 -15.34 -13.50
C LEU A 777 -31.06 -14.57 -13.28
N THR A 778 -30.94 -13.25 -13.16
CA THR A 778 -32.10 -12.36 -13.23
C THR A 778 -31.91 -11.46 -14.43
N VAL A 779 -32.85 -11.44 -15.37
CA VAL A 779 -32.81 -10.57 -16.55
C VAL A 779 -33.83 -9.47 -16.38
N LEU A 780 -33.36 -8.24 -16.20
CA LEU A 780 -34.21 -7.05 -16.22
C LEU A 780 -34.61 -6.74 -17.66
N LEU A 781 -35.88 -6.40 -17.88
CA LEU A 781 -36.46 -6.16 -19.19
C LEU A 781 -36.77 -4.66 -19.37
N PRO A 782 -36.66 -4.14 -20.60
CA PRO A 782 -37.08 -2.76 -20.90
C PRO A 782 -38.53 -2.49 -20.47
N PRO A 783 -38.81 -1.38 -19.77
CA PRO A 783 -40.15 -1.08 -19.27
C PRO A 783 -41.18 -0.82 -20.39
N HIS A 784 -40.72 -0.44 -21.59
CA HIS A 784 -41.57 -0.22 -22.78
C HIS A 784 -41.51 -1.38 -23.79
N GLY A 785 -41.01 -2.55 -23.38
CA GLY A 785 -40.94 -3.75 -24.22
C GLY A 785 -42.29 -4.47 -24.39
N PRO A 786 -42.33 -5.57 -25.16
CA PRO A 786 -43.52 -6.42 -25.24
C PRO A 786 -43.83 -6.96 -23.85
N GLY A 787 -45.03 -6.71 -23.34
CA GLY A 787 -45.39 -6.81 -21.91
C GLY A 787 -45.24 -8.18 -21.22
N ALA A 788 -44.76 -9.23 -21.91
CA ALA A 788 -44.39 -10.52 -21.33
C ALA A 788 -43.33 -11.25 -22.16
N VAL A 789 -42.45 -12.02 -21.48
CA VAL A 789 -41.54 -12.96 -22.14
C VAL A 789 -42.32 -14.24 -22.47
N SER A 790 -42.31 -14.64 -23.75
CA SER A 790 -43.00 -15.82 -24.27
C SER A 790 -42.10 -17.07 -24.28
N ARG A 791 -40.79 -16.88 -24.48
CA ARG A 791 -39.76 -17.93 -24.49
C ARG A 791 -38.42 -17.34 -24.09
N ALA A 792 -37.59 -18.10 -23.39
CA ALA A 792 -36.19 -17.74 -23.12
C ALA A 792 -35.22 -18.78 -23.71
N THR A 793 -34.14 -18.31 -24.32
CA THR A 793 -33.01 -19.15 -24.74
C THR A 793 -31.72 -18.68 -24.10
N LEU A 794 -30.91 -19.61 -23.60
CA LEU A 794 -29.56 -19.39 -23.10
C LEU A 794 -28.58 -20.17 -23.99
N ASN A 795 -27.67 -19.44 -24.64
CA ASN A 795 -26.69 -19.99 -25.60
C ASN A 795 -27.33 -20.91 -26.66
N GLY A 796 -28.49 -20.50 -27.18
CA GLY A 796 -29.25 -21.25 -28.18
C GLY A 796 -30.11 -22.39 -27.64
N LYS A 797 -30.02 -22.73 -26.36
CA LYS A 797 -30.87 -23.76 -25.72
C LYS A 797 -32.07 -23.14 -25.03
N VAL A 798 -33.24 -23.76 -25.15
CA VAL A 798 -34.46 -23.29 -24.45
C VAL A 798 -34.32 -23.52 -22.96
N VAL A 799 -34.65 -22.50 -22.18
CA VAL A 799 -34.61 -22.57 -20.71
C VAL A 799 -35.97 -22.20 -20.13
N ARG A 800 -36.28 -22.78 -18.97
CA ARG A 800 -37.43 -22.35 -18.16
C ARG A 800 -37.07 -21.06 -17.43
N PHE A 801 -38.08 -20.23 -17.20
CA PHE A 801 -37.94 -18.97 -16.49
C PHE A 801 -39.19 -18.67 -15.67
N ASP A 802 -39.01 -17.95 -14.58
CA ASP A 802 -40.09 -17.40 -13.77
C ASP A 802 -40.23 -15.90 -14.08
N ALA A 803 -41.42 -15.43 -14.42
CA ALA A 803 -41.69 -14.00 -14.48
C ALA A 803 -41.67 -13.43 -13.05
N LEU A 804 -40.85 -12.41 -12.82
CA LEU A 804 -40.85 -11.66 -11.58
C LEU A 804 -41.69 -10.39 -11.76
N PRO A 805 -42.69 -10.14 -10.89
CA PRO A 805 -43.48 -8.92 -10.96
C PRO A 805 -42.56 -7.70 -10.78
N PRO A 806 -42.89 -6.54 -11.38
CA PRO A 806 -42.19 -5.30 -11.11
C PRO A 806 -42.36 -4.95 -9.63
N LEU A 807 -41.29 -5.10 -8.85
CA LEU A 807 -41.27 -4.79 -7.41
C LEU A 807 -40.81 -3.34 -7.22
N ASP A 808 -41.60 -2.52 -6.53
CA ASP A 808 -41.16 -1.21 -6.01
C ASP A 808 -40.42 -0.32 -7.03
N GLY A 809 -40.97 -0.15 -8.24
CA GLY A 809 -40.34 0.66 -9.29
C GLY A 809 -39.19 0.00 -10.05
N ARG A 810 -38.90 -1.30 -9.80
CA ARG A 810 -37.97 -2.09 -10.61
C ARG A 810 -38.58 -2.41 -11.98
N PRO A 811 -37.75 -2.44 -13.05
CA PRO A 811 -38.20 -2.94 -14.35
C PRO A 811 -38.69 -4.39 -14.25
N PRO A 812 -39.65 -4.80 -15.09
CA PRO A 812 -40.09 -6.19 -15.16
C PRO A 812 -38.89 -7.10 -15.39
N ALA A 813 -38.89 -8.29 -14.78
CA ALA A 813 -37.74 -9.18 -14.86
C ALA A 813 -38.16 -10.64 -15.05
N VAL A 814 -37.24 -11.44 -15.56
CA VAL A 814 -37.36 -12.91 -15.53
C VAL A 814 -36.21 -13.52 -14.75
N ARG A 815 -36.48 -14.60 -14.05
CA ARG A 815 -35.47 -15.39 -13.33
C ARG A 815 -35.25 -16.72 -14.01
N ILE A 816 -33.99 -17.08 -14.25
CA ILE A 816 -33.58 -18.38 -14.77
C ILE A 816 -32.67 -18.99 -13.70
N ARG A 817 -33.12 -20.06 -13.05
CA ARG A 817 -32.34 -20.78 -12.03
C ARG A 817 -31.84 -22.08 -12.58
N GLY A 818 -30.66 -22.54 -12.17
CA GLY A 818 -30.08 -23.83 -12.48
C GLY A 818 -28.71 -24.17 -11.96
N ALA A 819 -27.97 -24.96 -12.73
CA ALA A 819 -26.58 -25.29 -12.47
C ALA A 819 -25.80 -25.33 -13.78
N TRP A 820 -24.56 -24.84 -13.75
CA TRP A 820 -23.63 -24.95 -14.86
C TRP A 820 -23.17 -26.41 -15.01
N ALA A 821 -23.16 -26.91 -16.24
CA ALA A 821 -22.84 -28.31 -16.52
C ALA A 821 -21.40 -28.65 -16.11
N GLY A 822 -21.17 -29.89 -15.69
CA GLY A 822 -19.86 -30.42 -15.29
C GLY A 822 -19.62 -30.43 -13.77
N GLU A 823 -18.54 -31.08 -13.34
CA GLU A 823 -18.12 -31.11 -11.93
C GLU A 823 -17.41 -29.82 -11.54
N ARG A 824 -17.66 -29.32 -10.33
CA ARG A 824 -17.04 -28.10 -9.83
C ARG A 824 -15.57 -28.34 -9.47
N PHE A 825 -14.68 -27.62 -10.13
CA PHE A 825 -13.24 -27.63 -9.83
C PHE A 825 -12.68 -26.23 -10.06
N GLY A 826 -12.11 -25.62 -9.02
CA GLY A 826 -11.68 -24.22 -9.05
C GLY A 826 -10.43 -23.95 -8.23
N ARG A 827 -10.16 -22.67 -8.01
CA ARG A 827 -9.00 -22.21 -7.22
C ARG A 827 -8.97 -22.85 -5.83
N ALA A 828 -7.78 -23.29 -5.41
CA ALA A 828 -7.54 -23.91 -4.11
C ALA A 828 -8.52 -25.07 -3.79
N HIS A 829 -8.90 -25.88 -4.79
CA HIS A 829 -9.87 -26.96 -4.63
C HIS A 829 -9.46 -27.90 -3.49
N GLU A 830 -10.32 -28.04 -2.49
CA GLU A 830 -10.05 -28.82 -1.28
C GLU A 830 -10.16 -30.33 -1.57
N ILE A 831 -9.10 -31.07 -1.26
CA ILE A 831 -9.02 -32.52 -1.35
C ILE A 831 -9.42 -33.16 -0.02
N VAL A 832 -8.91 -32.58 1.08
CA VAL A 832 -9.15 -33.07 2.43
C VAL A 832 -9.38 -31.88 3.34
N ALA A 833 -10.56 -31.84 3.97
CA ALA A 833 -10.93 -30.78 4.89
C ALA A 833 -10.15 -30.87 6.21
N ALA A 834 -9.96 -29.71 6.87
CA ALA A 834 -9.23 -29.58 8.13
C ALA A 834 -9.78 -30.43 9.30
N GLY A 835 -11.06 -30.82 9.24
CA GLY A 835 -11.76 -31.50 10.33
C GLY A 835 -11.31 -32.95 10.55
N GLY A 836 -11.27 -33.39 11.82
CA GLY A 836 -11.11 -34.80 12.19
C GLY A 836 -9.67 -35.34 12.23
N PHE A 837 -8.65 -34.51 11.97
CA PHE A 837 -7.25 -34.93 12.09
C PHE A 837 -6.76 -34.89 13.55
N SER A 838 -6.36 -36.06 14.09
CA SER A 838 -5.78 -36.19 15.44
C SER A 838 -4.29 -36.52 15.44
N GLY A 839 -3.63 -36.53 14.27
CA GLY A 839 -2.27 -37.01 14.08
C GLY A 839 -2.21 -38.31 13.25
N GLY A 840 -1.12 -38.50 12.54
CA GLY A 840 -0.87 -39.72 11.78
C GLY A 840 -1.33 -39.63 10.32
N ARG A 841 -2.08 -40.64 9.88
CA ARG A 841 -2.52 -40.77 8.48
C ARG A 841 -3.74 -39.89 8.23
N TRP A 842 -3.69 -39.06 7.19
CA TRP A 842 -4.76 -38.17 6.75
C TRP A 842 -5.11 -38.49 5.30
N THR A 843 -6.35 -38.90 5.05
CA THR A 843 -6.77 -39.42 3.75
C THR A 843 -7.99 -38.69 3.22
N GLY A 844 -8.04 -38.52 1.90
CA GLY A 844 -9.26 -38.09 1.20
C GLY A 844 -9.27 -38.58 -0.24
N THR A 845 -10.45 -38.57 -0.84
CA THR A 845 -10.68 -38.98 -2.23
C THR A 845 -10.99 -37.76 -3.07
N PHE A 846 -10.51 -37.75 -4.31
CA PHE A 846 -10.76 -36.66 -5.25
C PHE A 846 -10.89 -37.20 -6.68
N SER A 847 -11.45 -36.40 -7.59
CA SER A 847 -11.32 -36.61 -9.03
C SER A 847 -10.91 -35.31 -9.68
N VAL A 848 -10.03 -35.39 -10.69
CA VAL A 848 -9.58 -34.21 -11.44
C VAL A 848 -10.17 -34.27 -12.84
N PRO A 849 -11.03 -33.32 -13.25
CA PRO A 849 -11.57 -33.28 -14.61
C PRO A 849 -10.48 -33.12 -15.66
N ALA A 850 -10.67 -33.68 -16.86
CA ALA A 850 -9.74 -33.52 -17.98
C ALA A 850 -9.48 -32.05 -18.35
N ALA A 851 -10.51 -31.21 -18.23
CA ALA A 851 -10.44 -29.77 -18.45
C ALA A 851 -9.39 -29.06 -17.58
N VAL A 852 -9.09 -29.57 -16.37
CA VAL A 852 -8.01 -29.03 -15.53
C VAL A 852 -6.65 -29.25 -16.19
N LEU A 853 -6.36 -30.47 -16.67
CA LEU A 853 -5.09 -30.76 -17.34
C LEU A 853 -4.98 -30.02 -18.68
N GLU A 854 -6.09 -29.84 -19.39
CA GLU A 854 -6.16 -29.02 -20.60
C GLU A 854 -5.86 -27.55 -20.30
N GLN A 855 -6.39 -26.99 -19.21
CA GLN A 855 -6.09 -25.64 -18.73
C GLN A 855 -4.59 -25.48 -18.44
N LEU A 856 -3.96 -26.45 -17.76
CA LEU A 856 -2.53 -26.44 -17.46
C LEU A 856 -1.68 -26.53 -18.74
N ALA A 857 -2.05 -27.40 -19.67
CA ALA A 857 -1.36 -27.54 -20.96
C ALA A 857 -1.51 -26.29 -21.83
N ALA A 858 -2.68 -25.65 -21.84
CA ALA A 858 -2.91 -24.38 -22.52
C ALA A 858 -2.05 -23.27 -21.92
N ARG A 859 -1.93 -23.23 -20.59
CA ARG A 859 -1.06 -22.25 -19.91
C ARG A 859 0.41 -22.43 -20.30
N ASN A 860 0.92 -23.67 -20.31
CA ASN A 860 2.28 -23.94 -20.77
C ASN A 860 2.51 -23.52 -22.23
N ARG A 861 1.51 -23.64 -23.11
CA ARG A 861 1.62 -23.12 -24.49
C ARG A 861 1.60 -21.60 -24.55
N SER A 862 0.80 -20.94 -23.71
CA SER A 862 0.70 -19.47 -23.68
C SER A 862 1.91 -18.78 -23.06
N TYR A 863 2.56 -19.45 -22.12
CA TYR A 863 3.77 -19.00 -21.44
C TYR A 863 4.85 -20.07 -21.63
N ASP A 864 5.31 -20.19 -22.88
CA ASP A 864 6.19 -21.26 -23.35
C ASP A 864 7.63 -21.06 -22.84
N LEU A 865 7.82 -21.40 -21.57
CA LEU A 865 9.10 -21.41 -20.89
C LEU A 865 9.50 -22.83 -20.52
N SER A 866 10.71 -23.22 -20.90
CA SER A 866 11.32 -24.45 -20.42
C SER A 866 11.80 -24.24 -18.98
N TYR A 867 11.18 -24.95 -18.05
CA TYR A 867 11.60 -25.03 -16.65
C TYR A 867 12.37 -26.32 -16.40
N ASP A 868 13.45 -26.21 -15.62
CA ASP A 868 14.17 -27.34 -15.09
C ASP A 868 13.45 -27.90 -13.86
N LEU A 869 12.79 -29.05 -14.06
CA LEU A 869 12.02 -29.72 -13.03
C LEU A 869 12.82 -30.79 -12.27
N ASP A 870 14.15 -30.84 -12.43
CA ASP A 870 15.01 -31.66 -11.57
C ASP A 870 15.18 -30.99 -10.19
N PRO A 871 14.71 -31.62 -9.09
CA PRO A 871 14.96 -31.14 -7.72
C PRO A 871 16.41 -30.78 -7.39
N ASN A 872 17.37 -31.41 -8.06
CA ASN A 872 18.79 -31.36 -7.70
C ASN A 872 19.61 -30.40 -8.57
N SER A 873 18.97 -29.69 -9.51
CA SER A 873 19.65 -28.82 -10.47
C SER A 873 19.74 -27.36 -9.98
N ASN A 874 18.79 -26.50 -10.33
CA ASN A 874 18.88 -25.03 -10.24
C ASN A 874 17.70 -24.39 -9.46
N ASP A 875 17.08 -25.17 -8.57
CA ASP A 875 15.98 -24.78 -7.70
C ASP A 875 14.63 -24.43 -8.36
N GLU A 876 14.46 -24.39 -9.71
CA GLU A 876 13.13 -24.10 -10.29
C GLU A 876 12.08 -25.15 -9.90
N ALA A 877 12.49 -26.42 -9.84
CA ALA A 877 11.70 -27.52 -9.31
C ALA A 877 11.30 -27.34 -7.83
N ASN A 878 12.04 -26.53 -7.06
CA ASN A 878 11.89 -26.32 -5.63
C ASN A 878 11.04 -25.08 -5.29
N VAL A 879 10.69 -24.26 -6.28
CA VAL A 879 9.93 -23.02 -6.11
C VAL A 879 8.48 -23.23 -6.58
N PRO A 880 7.48 -23.10 -5.69
CA PRO A 880 6.10 -23.46 -6.01
C PRO A 880 5.33 -22.43 -6.86
N TRP A 881 5.81 -21.20 -7.01
CA TRP A 881 5.21 -20.19 -7.89
C TRP A 881 5.67 -20.26 -9.35
N LEU A 882 6.68 -21.08 -9.65
CA LEU A 882 7.20 -21.27 -11.00
C LEU A 882 6.59 -22.48 -11.70
N ALA A 883 6.85 -22.62 -13.01
CA ALA A 883 6.29 -23.66 -13.85
C ALA A 883 4.75 -23.77 -13.67
N PRO A 884 4.01 -22.74 -14.10
CA PRO A 884 2.60 -22.56 -13.76
C PRO A 884 1.67 -23.60 -14.40
N GLY A 885 2.14 -24.45 -15.32
CA GLY A 885 1.40 -25.60 -15.83
C GLY A 885 1.59 -26.90 -15.03
N ARG A 886 2.20 -26.86 -13.84
CA ARG A 886 2.19 -27.99 -12.90
C ARG A 886 0.89 -27.99 -12.10
N LEU A 887 0.31 -29.16 -11.84
CA LEU A 887 -0.70 -29.35 -10.82
C LEU A 887 -0.01 -29.68 -9.49
N LEU A 888 -0.23 -28.82 -8.49
CA LEU A 888 0.39 -29.00 -7.18
C LEU A 888 -0.66 -29.40 -6.15
N ILE A 889 -0.27 -30.24 -5.19
CA ILE A 889 -1.00 -30.35 -3.91
C ILE A 889 -0.28 -29.54 -2.85
N TRP A 890 -1.04 -28.94 -1.94
CA TRP A 890 -0.50 -28.17 -0.82
C TRP A 890 -1.20 -28.55 0.48
N ALA A 891 -0.43 -29.05 1.43
CA ALA A 891 -0.86 -29.35 2.79
C ALA A 891 -0.52 -28.17 3.70
N LYS A 892 -1.57 -27.49 4.16
CA LYS A 892 -1.47 -26.30 5.02
C LYS A 892 -1.82 -26.66 6.46
N TYR A 893 -1.09 -26.11 7.43
CA TYR A 893 -1.36 -26.35 8.85
C TYR A 893 -0.74 -25.26 9.75
N LYS A 894 -1.23 -25.20 10.99
CA LYS A 894 -0.74 -24.33 12.08
C LYS A 894 -0.04 -25.14 13.19
N PRO A 895 0.89 -24.52 13.95
CA PRO A 895 1.41 -23.16 13.75
C PRO A 895 2.28 -23.06 12.48
N LEU A 896 2.25 -21.89 11.84
CA LEU A 896 3.20 -21.55 10.78
C LEU A 896 4.62 -21.50 11.37
N LEU A 897 5.64 -21.50 10.51
CA LEU A 897 7.06 -21.29 10.90
C LEU A 897 7.72 -22.45 11.69
N ASN A 898 7.13 -23.65 11.63
CA ASN A 898 7.78 -24.86 12.13
C ASN A 898 8.05 -25.86 11.00
N ASP A 899 9.29 -25.90 10.52
CA ASP A 899 9.75 -26.78 9.45
C ASP A 899 10.51 -28.02 9.98
N SER A 900 10.44 -28.34 11.27
CA SER A 900 11.27 -29.38 11.90
C SER A 900 10.92 -30.81 11.49
N PHE A 901 9.81 -31.02 10.80
CA PHE A 901 9.31 -32.34 10.43
C PHE A 901 9.17 -32.49 8.92
N ASN A 902 9.11 -33.74 8.48
CA ASN A 902 8.88 -34.11 7.10
C ASN A 902 7.47 -34.68 6.96
N ALA A 903 6.80 -34.37 5.86
CA ALA A 903 5.58 -35.03 5.44
C ALA A 903 5.94 -36.16 4.46
N ALA A 904 5.18 -37.24 4.48
CA ALA A 904 5.20 -38.27 3.44
C ALA A 904 3.78 -38.44 2.90
N GLY A 905 3.64 -38.99 1.69
CA GLY A 905 2.33 -39.24 1.13
C GLY A 905 2.33 -40.14 -0.09
N SER A 906 1.14 -40.48 -0.56
CA SER A 906 0.91 -41.26 -1.77
C SER A 906 -0.41 -40.91 -2.44
N ILE A 907 -0.50 -41.07 -3.76
CA ILE A 907 -1.75 -41.10 -4.52
C ILE A 907 -1.93 -42.52 -5.06
N ASP A 908 -3.04 -43.17 -4.72
CA ASP A 908 -3.32 -44.58 -5.07
C ASP A 908 -2.16 -45.53 -4.73
N GLY A 909 -1.48 -45.28 -3.59
CA GLY A 909 -0.31 -46.04 -3.16
C GLY A 909 1.01 -45.67 -3.86
N THR A 910 0.99 -44.83 -4.90
CA THR A 910 2.22 -44.30 -5.54
C THR A 910 2.81 -43.19 -4.68
N PRO A 911 4.06 -43.29 -4.19
CA PRO A 911 4.66 -42.30 -3.30
C PRO A 911 4.76 -40.89 -3.91
N LEU A 912 4.59 -39.88 -3.07
CA LEU A 912 4.76 -38.47 -3.39
C LEU A 912 6.13 -37.95 -2.96
N LEU A 913 6.75 -37.13 -3.81
CA LEU A 913 7.90 -36.31 -3.42
C LEU A 913 7.39 -35.06 -2.67
N MET A 914 7.13 -35.22 -1.37
CA MET A 914 6.71 -34.12 -0.51
C MET A 914 7.89 -33.18 -0.21
N ARG A 915 7.67 -31.88 -0.43
CA ARG A 915 8.66 -30.81 -0.28
C ARG A 915 8.19 -29.81 0.76
N LYS A 916 9.13 -29.13 1.40
CA LYS A 916 8.85 -27.97 2.26
C LYS A 916 8.67 -26.74 1.37
N ALA A 917 7.64 -25.96 1.62
CA ALA A 917 7.42 -24.67 0.97
C ALA A 917 7.89 -23.54 1.89
N TYR A 918 8.49 -22.53 1.27
CA TYR A 918 8.97 -21.32 1.92
C TYR A 918 8.52 -20.11 1.10
N ASN A 919 8.31 -18.96 1.75
CA ASN A 919 8.14 -17.66 1.06
C ASN A 919 9.43 -17.15 0.38
N THR A 920 10.53 -17.87 0.58
CA THR A 920 11.85 -17.57 0.03
C THR A 920 12.26 -18.69 -0.91
N ILE A 921 13.10 -18.40 -1.90
CA ILE A 921 13.69 -19.40 -2.80
C ILE A 921 14.58 -20.34 -2.00
N ALA A 922 15.44 -19.77 -1.16
CA ALA A 922 16.28 -20.54 -0.25
C ALA A 922 15.47 -21.02 0.96
N PRO A 923 15.69 -22.25 1.46
CA PRO A 923 15.04 -22.74 2.66
C PRO A 923 15.25 -21.81 3.86
N SER A 924 14.15 -21.36 4.47
CA SER A 924 14.18 -20.49 5.64
C SER A 924 13.09 -20.88 6.63
N ARG A 925 13.47 -21.45 7.78
CA ARG A 925 12.53 -21.91 8.81
C ARG A 925 11.54 -20.82 9.24
N ALA A 926 12.01 -19.57 9.36
CA ALA A 926 11.19 -18.41 9.73
C ALA A 926 10.22 -17.95 8.62
N ARG A 927 10.21 -18.64 7.48
CA ARG A 927 9.40 -18.35 6.28
C ARG A 927 8.65 -19.59 5.78
N PHE A 928 8.54 -20.63 6.61
CA PHE A 928 7.89 -21.88 6.25
C PHE A 928 6.36 -21.74 6.11
N ILE A 929 5.81 -22.24 5.00
CA ILE A 929 4.40 -22.11 4.59
C ILE A 929 3.69 -23.46 4.35
N GLY A 930 4.26 -24.59 4.79
CA GLY A 930 3.64 -25.92 4.69
C GLY A 930 4.38 -26.88 3.77
N HIS A 931 3.74 -27.99 3.41
CA HIS A 931 4.32 -28.97 2.47
C HIS A 931 3.56 -29.02 1.15
N TRP A 932 4.25 -29.31 0.06
CA TRP A 932 3.65 -29.41 -1.27
C TRP A 932 4.29 -30.52 -2.10
N ALA A 933 3.61 -30.94 -3.17
CA ALA A 933 4.16 -31.86 -4.16
C ALA A 933 3.61 -31.55 -5.57
N ASP A 934 4.42 -31.77 -6.60
CA ASP A 934 3.96 -31.80 -7.99
C ASP A 934 3.35 -33.19 -8.27
N VAL A 935 2.06 -33.19 -8.61
CA VAL A 935 1.29 -34.42 -8.85
C VAL A 935 0.86 -34.56 -10.30
N THR A 936 1.31 -33.67 -11.19
CA THR A 936 0.85 -33.59 -12.59
C THR A 936 0.89 -34.94 -13.30
N ARG A 937 1.95 -35.72 -13.11
CA ARG A 937 2.15 -37.03 -13.75
C ARG A 937 1.40 -38.19 -13.08
N LEU A 938 0.80 -37.97 -11.91
CA LEU A 938 0.10 -38.99 -11.11
C LEU A 938 -1.42 -38.93 -11.28
N ILE A 939 -1.93 -37.85 -11.88
CA ILE A 939 -3.37 -37.64 -12.06
C ILE A 939 -3.90 -38.47 -13.23
N LYS A 940 -5.02 -39.15 -12.98
CA LYS A 940 -5.82 -39.87 -13.97
C LYS A 940 -7.14 -39.11 -14.17
N PRO A 941 -7.32 -38.39 -15.30
CA PRO A 941 -8.49 -37.56 -15.52
C PRO A 941 -9.81 -38.31 -15.35
N GLY A 942 -10.75 -37.72 -14.59
CA GLY A 942 -12.10 -38.26 -14.36
C GLY A 942 -12.15 -39.56 -13.54
N VAL A 943 -11.01 -40.05 -13.03
CA VAL A 943 -10.96 -41.21 -12.15
C VAL A 943 -10.96 -40.75 -10.70
N GLN A 944 -11.70 -41.45 -9.83
CA GLN A 944 -11.60 -41.22 -8.39
C GLN A 944 -10.28 -41.80 -7.88
N GLN A 945 -9.45 -40.95 -7.28
CA GLN A 945 -8.15 -41.30 -6.71
C GLN A 945 -8.12 -40.99 -5.21
N THR A 946 -7.24 -41.66 -4.47
CA THR A 946 -7.09 -41.46 -3.02
C THR A 946 -5.74 -40.83 -2.70
N LEU A 947 -5.77 -39.69 -2.02
CA LEU A 947 -4.61 -39.10 -1.36
C LEU A 947 -4.48 -39.68 0.04
N ALA A 948 -3.27 -40.09 0.41
CA ALA A 948 -2.91 -40.39 1.79
C ALA A 948 -1.65 -39.61 2.18
N LEU A 949 -1.75 -38.76 3.20
CA LEU A 949 -0.62 -38.06 3.82
C LEU A 949 -0.32 -38.65 5.19
N GLN A 950 0.95 -38.63 5.57
CA GLN A 950 1.42 -38.98 6.90
C GLN A 950 2.02 -37.73 7.54
N LEU A 951 1.37 -37.24 8.60
CA LEU A 951 1.73 -36.02 9.31
C LEU A 951 1.89 -36.29 10.81
N PRO A 952 2.77 -35.56 11.52
CA PRO A 952 2.95 -35.75 12.96
C PRO A 952 1.71 -35.32 13.76
N PRO A 953 1.52 -35.86 14.98
CA PRO A 953 0.49 -35.38 15.89
C PRO A 953 0.76 -33.93 16.35
N GLY A 954 -0.30 -33.23 16.77
CA GLY A 954 -0.21 -31.86 17.33
C GLY A 954 -0.24 -30.72 16.30
N LEU A 955 -0.26 -31.01 15.01
CA LEU A 955 -0.55 -30.02 13.97
C LEU A 955 -2.04 -29.68 13.94
N LYS A 956 -2.37 -28.46 13.54
CA LYS A 956 -3.74 -28.02 13.23
C LYS A 956 -3.88 -27.82 11.72
N PRO A 957 -4.35 -28.83 10.95
CA PRO A 957 -4.48 -28.68 9.51
C PRO A 957 -5.46 -27.57 9.14
N GLN A 958 -5.23 -26.97 7.98
CA GLN A 958 -6.10 -25.98 7.36
C GLN A 958 -6.64 -26.47 6.01
N GLY A 959 -6.52 -27.77 5.74
CA GLY A 959 -6.91 -28.41 4.49
C GLY A 959 -5.71 -28.84 3.63
N VAL A 960 -6.00 -29.73 2.68
CA VAL A 960 -5.10 -30.03 1.55
C VAL A 960 -5.78 -29.57 0.28
N HIS A 961 -5.09 -28.77 -0.52
CA HIS A 961 -5.68 -28.11 -1.69
C HIS A 961 -4.90 -28.40 -2.97
N PHE A 962 -5.59 -28.42 -4.10
CA PHE A 962 -4.97 -28.29 -5.42
C PHE A 962 -4.63 -26.83 -5.70
N GLU A 963 -3.42 -26.61 -6.20
CA GLU A 963 -2.86 -25.30 -6.54
C GLU A 963 -2.50 -25.24 -8.02
N ASN A 964 -2.30 -24.02 -8.53
CA ASN A 964 -2.12 -23.68 -9.96
C ASN A 964 -3.35 -23.89 -10.85
N VAL A 965 -4.53 -23.98 -10.26
CA VAL A 965 -5.79 -24.12 -10.98
C VAL A 965 -6.57 -22.83 -10.90
N GLU A 966 -7.05 -22.36 -12.05
CA GLU A 966 -8.02 -21.26 -12.18
C GLU A 966 -9.43 -21.86 -12.28
N SER A 967 -10.48 -21.07 -12.04
CA SER A 967 -11.85 -21.58 -12.12
C SER A 967 -12.16 -22.15 -13.51
N LEU A 968 -12.81 -23.32 -13.56
CA LEU A 968 -13.33 -23.87 -14.81
C LEU A 968 -14.68 -23.26 -15.13
N LEU A 969 -14.90 -22.97 -16.41
CA LEU A 969 -16.10 -22.29 -16.88
C LEU A 969 -16.92 -23.21 -17.76
N SER A 970 -18.23 -23.04 -17.70
CA SER A 970 -19.19 -23.69 -18.60
C SER A 970 -20.07 -22.64 -19.27
N ASP A 971 -20.29 -22.81 -20.57
CA ASP A 971 -21.31 -22.11 -21.34
C ASP A 971 -22.60 -22.93 -21.46
N GLU A 972 -22.62 -24.13 -20.89
CA GLU A 972 -23.80 -24.98 -20.87
C GLU A 972 -24.45 -24.93 -19.49
N ALA A 973 -25.67 -24.39 -19.42
CA ALA A 973 -26.53 -24.62 -18.28
C ALA A 973 -27.18 -26.01 -18.44
N ALA A 974 -27.00 -26.89 -17.45
CA ALA A 974 -27.73 -28.15 -17.41
C ALA A 974 -29.23 -27.84 -17.25
N LEU A 975 -30.06 -28.41 -18.13
CA LEU A 975 -31.48 -28.08 -18.30
C LEU A 975 -32.30 -28.12 -17.01
N LEU A 976 -33.29 -27.24 -16.95
CA LEU A 976 -33.91 -26.82 -15.71
C LEU A 976 -35.34 -27.31 -15.52
N GLN A 977 -35.46 -28.30 -14.62
CA GLN A 977 -36.59 -29.10 -14.11
C GLN A 977 -37.57 -29.61 -15.18
N GLY A 978 -38.06 -30.86 -15.23
CA GLY A 978 -37.88 -32.13 -14.49
C GLY A 978 -38.13 -33.28 -15.51
N THR A 979 -37.98 -34.57 -15.21
CA THR A 979 -38.46 -35.34 -14.06
C THR A 979 -37.62 -36.62 -13.88
N GLU A 980 -37.13 -36.89 -12.67
CA GLU A 980 -37.15 -38.22 -12.04
C GLU A 980 -36.75 -38.09 -10.56
N GLU A 981 -37.31 -38.97 -9.73
CA GLU A 981 -37.24 -38.94 -8.28
C GLU A 981 -35.81 -38.83 -7.74
N LEU A 982 -35.60 -37.87 -6.83
CA LEU A 982 -34.48 -37.91 -5.90
C LEU A 982 -34.63 -39.17 -5.01
N PRO A 983 -33.61 -40.03 -4.85
CA PRO A 983 -33.70 -41.11 -3.88
C PRO A 983 -33.80 -40.51 -2.48
N HIS A 984 -34.85 -40.91 -1.78
CA HIS A 984 -35.18 -40.51 -0.42
C HIS A 984 -33.96 -40.40 0.50
N LEU A 985 -33.69 -39.18 0.96
CA LEU A 985 -33.11 -38.96 2.27
C LEU A 985 -34.04 -39.61 3.31
N ARG A 986 -33.64 -40.77 3.81
CA ARG A 986 -34.25 -41.39 4.98
C ARG A 986 -34.09 -40.44 6.17
N THR A 987 -35.15 -39.76 6.53
CA THR A 987 -35.34 -39.22 7.89
C THR A 987 -35.40 -40.40 8.88
N PRO A 988 -34.68 -40.37 10.00
CA PRO A 988 -34.90 -41.30 11.10
C PRO A 988 -36.21 -40.94 11.81
N ARG A 989 -37.24 -41.80 11.71
CA ARG A 989 -38.32 -41.90 12.69
C ARG A 989 -37.91 -43.01 13.67
N GLY A 990 -37.97 -42.87 14.99
CA GLY A 990 -38.36 -41.74 15.81
C GLY A 990 -38.08 -42.06 17.28
N VAL A 991 -38.30 -41.09 18.15
CA VAL A 991 -38.54 -41.30 19.58
C VAL A 991 -39.59 -40.27 19.98
N GLU A 992 -40.82 -40.73 20.12
CA GLU A 992 -41.82 -40.09 20.99
C GLU A 992 -41.78 -40.81 22.33
N GLU A 993 -41.83 -40.02 23.39
CA GLU A 993 -41.76 -40.41 24.80
C GLU A 993 -42.94 -41.28 25.22
N ALA A 994 -42.66 -42.34 26.00
CA ALA A 994 -43.46 -42.77 27.13
C ALA A 994 -42.60 -43.67 28.05
N THR A 995 -42.56 -43.29 29.34
CA THR A 995 -41.87 -43.87 30.52
C THR A 995 -40.37 -43.69 30.66
#